data_AF-W2VTR3-F1
#
_entry.id   AF-W2VTR3-F1
#
_cell.length_a   1.000
_cell.length_b   1.000
_cell.length_c   1.000
_cell.angle_alpha   90.00
_cell.angle_beta   90.00
_cell.angle_gamma   90.00
#
_symmetry.space_group_name_H-M   'P 1'
#
loop_
_entity.id
_entity.type
_entity.pdbx_description
1 polymer ?
#
loop_
_entity_poly.entity_id
_entity_poly.type
_entity_poly.pdbx_seq_one_letter_code
_entity_poly.pdbx_strand_id
1 'polypeptide(L)'
;MKRKELLAACEELVKSFDPAKTTIDAHATEELQRLSSVSDQRFLQQVLYGSYRYRELLRPMLTIFLDSHSSQVSRTDYTKFLIMGYLAMFRLEELGTTAFAGLALALQPTSMHTFLSYIFNPDELRGTLQDQWTRVLDAEFVETQIVDKMLSFKPDIDKLLSQLHTKAFGRTASRDLTDPDATATSSKKLTVPIAPNITQPKPRKTVEPIRIPREIKANPVPASLNKLSLAELKAQQEARIERIKSEVASKYDSADAFQLATATRGSNLDAVREKVEREREAALHFDFKAKPVPHASTSSASTAEVKLTAAAILREDALYKRKKEHEAALIRAYESELRDPLEFYRWQANMQQQDEANYRREVETRRLEMVQAQYDAMEAARQAKLENREVANEMKEQAKARAEEREKEENELVEKYRNLTEEVKRVRDTAPREAEAQVREENARQRDALQEFLAAERERKAQEDAKERAAREDLIRQIRALDRVHREHVAVFDPTETAKLGLLEEMSLAELRERLRVRHEDQKRWEESRRETILTDKQEKSVDLLEKATSAARRRRATASANAAARSKKKALAAAREMEEQALRRKNNLELAEKLKRQREERTQQTEKLRLESEELATRRRFLGAAKNMLEENHFDQLKCGFERQAKNRQGTHQYESITMENVRAQEHRMNADYRERQRLAKQYEEQERASIYARAKEDARRRNREEDETLRALVRHEQQRFVHARGTLQARNIYKN
;
A
#
# COMPACT_ATOMS: atom_id res chain seq x y z
N MET A 1 28.90 -40.90 22.52
CA MET A 1 28.14 -40.20 21.45
C MET A 1 27.22 -39.14 22.05
N LYS A 2 26.74 -38.13 21.29
CA LYS A 2 25.63 -37.29 21.79
C LYS A 2 24.37 -38.14 21.91
N ARG A 3 23.48 -37.83 22.86
CA ARG A 3 22.24 -38.61 23.12
C ARG A 3 21.39 -38.83 21.86
N LYS A 4 21.30 -37.83 20.98
CA LYS A 4 20.57 -37.92 19.71
C LYS A 4 21.24 -38.87 18.71
N GLU A 5 22.57 -38.83 18.60
CA GLU A 5 23.35 -39.71 17.72
C GLU A 5 23.28 -41.16 18.21
N LEU A 6 23.34 -41.36 19.53
CA LEU A 6 23.22 -42.67 20.16
C LEU A 6 21.85 -43.31 19.90
N LEU A 7 20.75 -42.56 20.01
CA LEU A 7 19.41 -43.07 19.67
C LEU A 7 19.24 -43.33 18.17
N ALA A 8 19.84 -42.52 17.30
CA ALA A 8 19.83 -42.78 15.86
C ALA A 8 20.58 -44.08 15.52
N ALA A 9 21.72 -44.33 16.17
CA ALA A 9 22.45 -45.60 16.04
C ALA A 9 21.61 -46.78 16.57
N CYS A 10 20.87 -46.64 17.67
CA CYS A 10 19.93 -47.68 18.13
C CYS A 10 18.86 -47.96 17.08
N GLU A 11 18.29 -46.91 16.47
CA GLU A 11 17.23 -47.04 15.47
C GLU A 11 17.72 -47.76 14.20
N GLU A 12 18.90 -47.38 13.70
CA GLU A 12 19.54 -48.03 12.55
C GLU A 12 19.90 -49.49 12.83
N LEU A 13 20.42 -49.78 14.04
CA LEU A 13 20.76 -51.13 14.45
C LEU A 13 19.52 -52.04 14.51
N VAL A 14 18.42 -51.57 15.11
CA VAL A 14 17.17 -52.36 15.18
C VAL A 14 16.53 -52.53 13.80
N LYS A 15 16.62 -51.54 12.90
CA LYS A 15 16.05 -51.63 11.53
C LYS A 15 16.85 -52.50 10.57
N SER A 16 18.18 -52.51 10.70
CA SER A 16 19.06 -53.30 9.85
C SER A 16 19.05 -54.79 10.19
N PHE A 17 18.58 -55.15 11.38
CA PHE A 17 18.51 -56.54 11.81
C PHE A 17 17.42 -57.33 11.05
N ASP A 18 17.84 -58.35 10.33
CA ASP A 18 16.97 -59.29 9.62
C ASP A 18 17.13 -60.71 10.21
N PRO A 19 16.12 -61.22 10.96
CA PRO A 19 16.18 -62.54 11.58
C PRO A 19 16.34 -63.71 10.61
N ALA A 20 16.03 -63.51 9.31
CA ALA A 20 16.16 -64.56 8.30
C ALA A 20 17.61 -64.69 7.77
N LYS A 21 18.46 -63.67 7.96
CA LYS A 21 19.80 -63.60 7.38
C LYS A 21 20.92 -63.79 8.39
N THR A 22 20.76 -63.25 9.59
CA THR A 22 21.82 -63.21 10.61
C THR A 22 21.25 -63.50 11.99
N THR A 23 22.06 -64.12 12.85
CA THR A 23 21.75 -64.21 14.28
C THR A 23 21.97 -62.86 14.95
N ILE A 24 21.21 -62.59 16.01
CA ILE A 24 21.25 -61.32 16.75
C ILE A 24 22.66 -60.98 17.25
N ASP A 25 23.41 -61.98 17.72
CA ASP A 25 24.78 -61.80 18.21
C ASP A 25 25.77 -61.48 17.09
N ALA A 26 25.65 -62.17 15.95
CA ALA A 26 26.47 -61.88 14.77
C ALA A 26 26.19 -60.46 14.23
N HIS A 27 24.92 -60.08 14.11
CA HIS A 27 24.54 -58.73 13.66
C HIS A 27 25.02 -57.64 14.61
N ALA A 28 24.87 -57.83 15.92
CA ALA A 28 25.37 -56.91 16.92
C ALA A 28 26.90 -56.75 16.83
N THR A 29 27.63 -57.85 16.69
CA THR A 29 29.10 -57.80 16.63
C THR A 29 29.61 -57.15 15.35
N GLU A 30 29.03 -57.43 14.19
CA GLU A 30 29.41 -56.85 12.89
C GLU A 30 29.19 -55.33 12.83
N GLU A 31 28.01 -54.86 13.24
CA GLU A 31 27.65 -53.43 13.14
C GLU A 31 28.31 -52.59 14.25
N LEU A 32 28.49 -53.15 15.45
CA LEU A 32 29.10 -52.44 16.58
C LEU A 32 30.63 -52.43 16.54
N GLN A 33 31.27 -53.24 15.69
CA GLN A 33 32.74 -53.30 15.57
C GLN A 33 33.38 -51.95 15.18
N ARG A 34 32.61 -51.08 14.51
CA ARG A 34 33.08 -49.77 14.03
C ARG A 34 33.09 -48.68 15.10
N LEU A 35 32.52 -48.94 16.28
CA LEU A 35 32.41 -47.95 17.36
C LEU A 35 33.61 -48.04 18.30
N SER A 36 34.21 -46.91 18.67
CA SER A 36 35.38 -46.90 19.57
C SER A 36 35.04 -46.94 21.06
N SER A 37 33.80 -46.62 21.46
CA SER A 37 33.39 -46.51 22.87
C SER A 37 32.72 -47.79 23.37
N VAL A 38 33.38 -48.47 24.32
CA VAL A 38 32.89 -49.74 24.91
C VAL A 38 31.58 -49.55 25.68
N SER A 39 31.35 -48.39 26.30
CA SER A 39 30.09 -48.10 27.00
C SER A 39 28.91 -47.97 26.03
N ASP A 40 29.14 -47.27 24.92
CA ASP A 40 28.09 -47.02 23.91
C ASP A 40 27.76 -48.32 23.17
N GLN A 41 28.77 -49.15 22.87
CA GLN A 41 28.58 -50.48 22.31
C GLN A 41 27.72 -51.37 23.21
N ARG A 42 28.03 -51.44 24.51
CA ARG A 42 27.24 -52.23 25.46
C ARG A 42 25.81 -51.74 25.55
N PHE A 43 25.59 -50.42 25.57
CA PHE A 43 24.25 -49.85 25.57
C PHE A 43 23.47 -50.24 24.30
N LEU A 44 24.08 -50.07 23.13
CA LEU A 44 23.46 -50.41 21.84
C LEU A 44 23.12 -51.91 21.75
N GLN A 45 24.05 -52.76 22.18
CA GLN A 45 23.86 -54.21 22.23
C GLN A 45 22.69 -54.58 23.17
N GLN A 46 22.63 -53.98 24.36
CA GLN A 46 21.55 -54.21 25.31
C GLN A 46 20.19 -53.76 24.76
N VAL A 47 20.12 -52.62 24.07
CA VAL A 47 18.88 -52.14 23.44
C VAL A 47 18.44 -53.06 22.31
N LEU A 48 19.36 -53.51 21.46
CA LEU A 48 19.06 -54.46 20.39
C LEU A 48 18.51 -55.77 20.97
N TYR A 49 19.23 -56.37 21.92
CA TYR A 49 18.84 -57.62 22.56
C TYR A 49 17.51 -57.50 23.30
N GLY A 50 17.31 -56.39 24.02
CA GLY A 50 16.09 -56.10 24.74
C GLY A 50 14.88 -55.92 23.83
N SER A 51 15.03 -55.13 22.77
CA SER A 51 13.96 -54.89 21.79
C SER A 51 13.53 -56.16 21.06
N TYR A 52 14.47 -57.08 20.81
CA TYR A 52 14.16 -58.38 20.21
C TYR A 52 13.55 -59.37 21.22
N ARG A 53 14.17 -59.51 22.40
CA ARG A 53 13.74 -60.45 23.45
C ARG A 53 12.33 -60.17 23.93
N TYR A 54 11.99 -58.91 24.15
CA TYR A 54 10.69 -58.49 24.67
C TYR A 54 9.71 -58.04 23.58
N ARG A 55 9.94 -58.41 22.32
CA ARG A 55 9.09 -57.97 21.20
C ARG A 55 7.64 -58.39 21.35
N GLU A 56 7.37 -59.55 21.96
CA GLU A 56 6.01 -60.07 22.12
C GLU A 56 5.18 -59.26 23.13
N LEU A 57 5.84 -58.51 24.02
CA LEU A 57 5.18 -57.57 24.95
C LEU A 57 5.10 -56.16 24.35
N LEU A 58 6.18 -55.75 23.67
CA LEU A 58 6.30 -54.41 23.08
C LEU A 58 5.41 -54.22 21.85
N ARG A 59 5.32 -55.23 20.97
CA ARG A 59 4.58 -55.12 19.69
C ARG A 59 3.09 -54.87 19.92
N PRO A 60 2.35 -55.68 20.72
CA PRO A 60 0.93 -55.44 20.94
C PRO A 60 0.65 -54.08 21.59
N MET A 61 1.46 -53.69 22.58
CA MET A 61 1.36 -52.38 23.24
C MET A 61 1.51 -51.23 22.24
N LEU A 62 2.52 -51.30 21.37
CA LEU A 62 2.73 -50.27 20.35
C LEU A 62 1.65 -50.26 19.26
N THR A 63 1.10 -51.42 18.89
CA THR A 63 -0.02 -51.49 17.94
C THR A 63 -1.25 -50.78 18.51
N ILE A 64 -1.61 -51.06 19.76
CA ILE A 64 -2.74 -50.39 20.45
C ILE A 64 -2.48 -48.89 20.57
N PHE A 65 -1.27 -48.49 20.95
CA PHE A 65 -0.88 -47.09 21.05
C PHE A 65 -1.00 -46.34 19.70
N LEU A 66 -0.41 -46.88 18.63
CA LEU A 66 -0.40 -46.23 17.33
C LEU A 66 -1.78 -46.18 16.67
N ASP A 67 -2.65 -47.15 16.97
CA ASP A 67 -4.02 -47.13 16.47
C ASP A 67 -4.89 -46.12 17.24
N SER A 68 -4.76 -46.06 18.57
CA SER A 68 -5.48 -45.09 19.41
C SER A 68 -5.02 -43.64 19.20
N HIS A 69 -3.72 -43.42 18.93
CA HIS A 69 -3.12 -42.09 18.76
C HIS A 69 -2.68 -41.77 17.33
N SER A 70 -3.32 -42.39 16.33
CA SER A 70 -2.96 -42.26 14.90
C SER A 70 -2.99 -40.84 14.34
N SER A 71 -3.72 -39.92 14.96
CA SER A 71 -3.79 -38.50 14.58
C SER A 71 -2.64 -37.65 15.14
N GLN A 72 -2.03 -38.08 16.25
CA GLN A 72 -1.00 -37.33 16.98
C GLN A 72 0.42 -37.85 16.69
N VAL A 73 0.54 -39.12 16.30
CA VAL A 73 1.81 -39.83 16.19
C VAL A 73 1.94 -40.56 14.86
N SER A 74 3.14 -40.49 14.26
CA SER A 74 3.44 -41.18 13.00
C SER A 74 3.91 -42.62 13.22
N ARG A 75 3.46 -43.53 12.35
CA ARG A 75 3.96 -44.93 12.30
C ARG A 75 5.43 -45.03 11.88
N THR A 76 6.00 -43.99 11.27
CA THR A 76 7.43 -43.94 10.93
C THR A 76 8.33 -43.98 12.16
N ASP A 77 7.81 -43.52 13.30
CA ASP A 77 8.55 -43.46 14.57
C ASP A 77 8.41 -44.76 15.39
N TYR A 78 7.83 -45.83 14.82
CA TYR A 78 7.62 -47.12 15.48
C TYR A 78 8.86 -47.64 16.20
N THR A 79 10.02 -47.66 15.53
CA THR A 79 11.27 -48.15 16.11
C THR A 79 11.73 -47.30 17.30
N LYS A 80 11.47 -45.99 17.29
CA LYS A 80 11.80 -45.09 18.41
C LYS A 80 10.93 -45.41 19.62
N PHE A 81 9.63 -45.63 19.43
CA PHE A 81 8.74 -46.05 20.52
C PHE A 81 9.05 -47.45 21.03
N LEU A 82 9.51 -48.36 20.17
CA LEU A 82 10.00 -49.67 20.57
C LEU A 82 11.20 -49.58 21.51
N ILE A 83 12.19 -48.77 21.14
CA ILE A 83 13.38 -48.55 21.96
C ILE A 83 12.99 -47.85 23.28
N MET A 84 12.22 -46.77 23.21
CA MET A 84 11.81 -46.02 24.40
C MET A 84 10.89 -46.84 25.31
N GLY A 85 10.01 -47.67 24.76
CA GLY A 85 9.15 -48.58 25.52
C GLY A 85 9.95 -49.66 26.23
N TYR A 86 10.95 -50.26 25.57
CA TYR A 86 11.87 -51.20 26.21
C TYR A 86 12.61 -50.54 27.38
N LEU A 87 13.16 -49.34 27.15
CA LEU A 87 13.89 -48.60 28.17
C LEU A 87 12.98 -48.23 29.35
N ALA A 88 11.74 -47.79 29.08
CA ALA A 88 10.78 -47.41 30.12
C ALA A 88 10.31 -48.60 30.97
N MET A 89 10.03 -49.76 30.35
CA MET A 89 9.50 -50.93 31.06
C MET A 89 10.57 -51.71 31.82
N PHE A 90 11.76 -51.89 31.24
CA PHE A 90 12.74 -52.85 31.77
C PHE A 90 14.04 -52.22 32.27
N ARG A 91 14.39 -51.01 31.83
CA ARG A 91 15.70 -50.40 32.13
C ARG A 91 15.63 -49.07 32.85
N LEU A 92 14.43 -48.59 33.20
CA LEU A 92 14.26 -47.29 33.85
C LEU A 92 14.92 -47.25 35.24
N GLU A 93 14.86 -48.36 35.98
CA GLU A 93 15.50 -48.53 37.29
C GLU A 93 17.04 -48.48 37.19
N GLU A 94 17.61 -49.20 36.22
CA GLU A 94 19.07 -49.27 36.03
C GLU A 94 19.65 -47.99 35.38
N LEU A 95 18.92 -47.38 34.46
CA LEU A 95 19.34 -46.18 33.73
C LEU A 95 19.16 -44.91 34.58
N GLY A 96 18.15 -44.90 35.44
CA GLY A 96 17.71 -43.75 36.20
C GLY A 96 16.86 -42.77 35.39
N THR A 97 15.98 -42.05 36.10
CA THR A 97 15.02 -41.12 35.50
C THR A 97 15.68 -39.93 34.80
N THR A 98 16.86 -39.49 35.26
CA THR A 98 17.61 -38.36 34.68
C THR A 98 18.23 -38.68 33.32
N ALA A 99 18.85 -39.86 33.18
CA ALA A 99 19.42 -40.29 31.91
C ALA A 99 18.31 -40.64 30.90
N PHE A 100 17.24 -41.30 31.36
CA PHE A 100 16.04 -41.54 30.55
C PHE A 100 15.40 -40.23 30.05
N ALA A 101 15.23 -39.24 30.94
CA ALA A 101 14.75 -37.90 30.58
C ALA A 101 15.63 -37.24 29.50
N GLY A 102 16.95 -37.37 29.63
CA GLY A 102 17.91 -36.89 28.64
C GLY A 102 17.74 -37.55 27.25
N LEU A 103 17.37 -38.84 27.20
CA LEU A 103 17.09 -39.56 25.95
C LEU A 103 15.73 -39.13 25.36
N ALA A 104 14.69 -39.05 26.19
CA ALA A 104 13.35 -38.62 25.75
C ALA A 104 13.35 -37.18 25.20
N LEU A 105 14.06 -36.25 25.85
CA LEU A 105 14.19 -34.86 25.42
C LEU A 105 14.99 -34.69 24.13
N ALA A 106 15.83 -35.66 23.75
CA ALA A 106 16.59 -35.64 22.51
C ALA A 106 15.74 -36.03 21.28
N LEU A 107 14.61 -36.70 21.49
CA LEU A 107 13.61 -37.04 20.47
C LEU A 107 12.58 -35.91 20.30
N GLN A 108 11.62 -36.12 19.40
CA GLN A 108 10.57 -35.14 19.12
C GLN A 108 9.63 -34.95 20.34
N PRO A 109 9.50 -33.73 20.89
CA PRO A 109 8.80 -33.50 22.16
C PRO A 109 7.32 -33.87 22.13
N THR A 110 6.60 -33.56 21.05
CA THR A 110 5.15 -33.81 20.94
C THR A 110 4.82 -35.30 20.96
N SER A 111 5.54 -36.10 20.16
CA SER A 111 5.27 -37.53 20.05
C SER A 111 5.74 -38.30 21.28
N MET A 112 6.84 -37.88 21.91
CA MET A 112 7.28 -38.45 23.20
C MET A 112 6.35 -38.09 24.35
N HIS A 113 5.79 -36.88 24.36
CA HIS A 113 4.78 -36.49 25.35
C HIS A 113 3.56 -37.40 25.27
N THR A 114 2.98 -37.59 24.08
CA THR A 114 1.84 -38.48 23.88
C THR A 114 2.16 -39.93 24.27
N PHE A 115 3.34 -40.44 23.88
CA PHE A 115 3.73 -41.82 24.19
C PHE A 115 3.97 -42.07 25.68
N LEU A 116 4.74 -41.21 26.36
CA LEU A 116 5.00 -41.34 27.79
C LEU A 116 3.73 -41.13 28.62
N SER A 117 2.84 -40.22 28.19
CA SER A 117 1.54 -40.03 28.82
C SER A 117 0.66 -41.28 28.71
N TYR A 118 0.75 -42.02 27.61
CA TYR A 118 0.02 -43.28 27.42
C TYR A 118 0.59 -44.42 28.27
N ILE A 119 1.91 -44.65 28.19
CA ILE A 119 2.53 -45.82 28.83
C ILE A 119 2.62 -45.71 30.36
N PHE A 120 2.51 -44.50 30.93
CA PHE A 120 2.44 -44.26 32.39
C PHE A 120 1.03 -43.86 32.88
N ASN A 121 0.00 -44.12 32.07
CA ASN A 121 -1.39 -43.96 32.50
C ASN A 121 -1.82 -45.18 33.34
N PRO A 122 -2.21 -45.02 34.61
CA PRO A 122 -2.61 -46.16 35.46
C PRO A 122 -3.80 -46.95 34.88
N ASP A 123 -4.74 -46.27 34.23
CA ASP A 123 -5.95 -46.92 33.69
C ASP A 123 -5.62 -47.81 32.49
N GLU A 124 -4.70 -47.36 31.61
CA GLU A 124 -4.26 -48.13 30.46
C GLU A 124 -3.32 -49.28 30.87
N LEU A 125 -2.44 -49.02 31.86
CA LEU A 125 -1.52 -50.02 32.40
C LEU A 125 -2.27 -51.18 33.04
N ARG A 126 -3.27 -50.92 33.89
CA ARG A 126 -4.07 -51.95 34.59
C ARG A 126 -5.25 -52.48 33.79
N GLY A 127 -5.58 -51.84 32.67
CA GLY A 127 -6.64 -52.27 31.77
C GLY A 127 -6.09 -53.00 30.56
N THR A 128 -6.04 -52.28 29.44
CA THR A 128 -5.77 -52.86 28.13
C THR A 128 -4.38 -53.47 28.00
N LEU A 129 -3.36 -52.89 28.66
CA LEU A 129 -1.98 -53.34 28.56
C LEU A 129 -1.70 -54.58 29.42
N GLN A 130 -2.18 -54.60 30.67
CA GLN A 130 -2.08 -55.77 31.54
C GLN A 130 -2.71 -56.99 30.86
N ASP A 131 -3.90 -56.86 30.27
CA ASP A 131 -4.58 -57.94 29.53
C ASP A 131 -3.78 -58.48 28.32
N GLN A 132 -2.94 -57.66 27.69
CA GLN A 132 -2.07 -58.14 26.61
C GLN A 132 -0.81 -58.81 27.16
N TRP A 133 -0.23 -58.27 28.23
CA TRP A 133 1.01 -58.80 28.81
C TRP A 133 0.79 -60.12 29.54
N THR A 134 -0.37 -60.31 30.19
CA THR A 134 -0.75 -61.57 30.84
C THR A 134 -0.94 -62.75 29.89
N ARG A 135 -1.04 -62.49 28.57
CA ARG A 135 -1.06 -63.55 27.55
C ARG A 135 0.31 -64.18 27.33
N VAL A 136 1.38 -63.46 27.69
CA VAL A 136 2.77 -63.87 27.44
C VAL A 136 3.51 -64.16 28.74
N LEU A 137 3.23 -63.41 29.81
CA LEU A 137 3.83 -63.54 31.13
C LEU A 137 2.77 -63.81 32.19
N ASP A 138 3.18 -64.34 33.33
CA ASP A 138 2.28 -64.60 34.46
C ASP A 138 1.70 -63.31 35.04
N ALA A 139 0.45 -63.36 35.52
CA ALA A 139 -0.29 -62.20 35.99
C ALA A 139 0.39 -61.53 37.20
N GLU A 140 0.85 -62.34 38.16
CA GLU A 140 1.58 -61.84 39.34
C GLU A 140 2.89 -61.14 38.95
N PHE A 141 3.59 -61.67 37.94
CA PHE A 141 4.83 -61.08 37.45
C PHE A 141 4.58 -59.75 36.73
N VAL A 142 3.54 -59.69 35.89
CA VAL A 142 3.18 -58.45 35.16
C VAL A 142 2.80 -57.34 36.14
N GLU A 143 1.98 -57.66 37.14
CA GLU A 143 1.54 -56.68 38.14
C GLU A 143 2.71 -56.18 38.98
N THR A 144 3.48 -57.09 39.59
CA THR A 144 4.53 -56.72 40.56
C THR A 144 5.81 -56.20 39.91
N GLN A 145 6.27 -56.80 38.80
CA GLN A 145 7.57 -56.49 38.21
C GLN A 145 7.52 -55.48 37.08
N ILE A 146 6.35 -55.29 36.44
CA ILE A 146 6.20 -54.34 35.33
C ILE A 146 5.33 -53.17 35.78
N VAL A 147 4.05 -53.40 36.09
CA VAL A 147 3.08 -52.32 36.35
C VAL A 147 3.45 -51.53 37.59
N ASP A 148 3.65 -52.17 38.75
CA ASP A 148 3.97 -51.48 40.00
C ASP A 148 5.31 -50.75 39.93
N LYS A 149 6.31 -51.34 39.28
CA LYS A 149 7.60 -50.67 39.05
C LYS A 149 7.45 -49.44 38.17
N MET A 150 6.69 -49.52 37.08
CA MET A 150 6.44 -48.34 36.23
C MET A 150 5.68 -47.25 36.99
N LEU A 151 4.67 -47.62 37.79
CA LEU A 151 3.92 -46.67 38.60
C LEU A 151 4.79 -45.99 39.67
N SER A 152 5.80 -46.68 40.20
CA SER A 152 6.75 -46.09 41.16
C SER A 152 7.54 -44.91 40.56
N PHE A 153 7.81 -44.93 39.24
CA PHE A 153 8.52 -43.85 38.54
C PHE A 153 7.59 -42.76 37.99
N LYS A 154 6.26 -42.94 38.10
CA LYS A 154 5.26 -41.96 37.65
C LYS A 154 5.54 -40.51 38.07
N PRO A 155 5.85 -40.18 39.35
CA PRO A 155 6.04 -38.77 39.74
C PRO A 155 7.22 -38.10 39.03
N ASP A 156 8.29 -38.83 38.72
CA ASP A 156 9.44 -38.30 37.99
C ASP A 156 9.16 -38.21 36.49
N ILE A 157 8.37 -39.14 35.95
CA ILE A 157 7.91 -39.08 34.56
C ILE A 157 6.90 -37.94 34.36
N ASP A 158 6.03 -37.64 35.32
CA ASP A 158 5.10 -36.51 35.25
C ASP A 158 5.87 -35.18 35.19
N LYS A 159 6.99 -35.03 35.93
CA LYS A 159 7.91 -33.88 35.78
C LYS A 159 8.50 -33.82 34.38
N LEU A 160 8.91 -34.95 33.81
CA LEU A 160 9.43 -35.03 32.44
C LEU A 160 8.34 -34.68 31.42
N LEU A 161 7.09 -35.11 31.63
CA LEU A 161 5.95 -34.76 30.80
C LEU A 161 5.70 -33.25 30.83
N SER A 162 5.77 -32.58 31.99
CA SER A 162 5.68 -31.12 32.07
C SER A 162 6.79 -30.41 31.29
N GLN A 163 8.03 -30.94 31.33
CA GLN A 163 9.15 -30.42 30.55
C GLN A 163 8.95 -30.62 29.04
N LEU A 164 8.47 -31.80 28.63
CA LEU A 164 8.14 -32.11 27.23
C LEU A 164 6.98 -31.26 26.73
N HIS A 165 5.94 -31.07 27.54
CA HIS A 165 4.79 -30.22 27.24
C HIS A 165 5.23 -28.75 27.03
N THR A 166 6.05 -28.23 27.94
CA THR A 166 6.62 -26.88 27.83
C THR A 166 7.47 -26.72 26.56
N LYS A 167 8.23 -27.76 26.19
CA LYS A 167 9.06 -27.77 24.98
C LYS A 167 8.26 -27.94 23.68
N ALA A 168 7.13 -28.65 23.74
CA ALA A 168 6.27 -28.93 22.59
C ALA A 168 5.29 -27.79 22.29
N PHE A 169 4.67 -27.20 23.32
CA PHE A 169 3.56 -26.25 23.18
C PHE A 169 3.89 -24.84 23.68
N GLY A 170 5.05 -24.65 24.32
CA GLY A 170 5.46 -23.37 24.89
C GLY A 170 4.70 -23.03 26.20
N ARG A 171 5.18 -21.99 26.89
CA ARG A 171 4.62 -21.52 28.18
C ARG A 171 3.22 -20.90 28.07
N THR A 172 2.65 -20.79 26.87
CA THR A 172 1.36 -20.16 26.61
C THR A 172 0.17 -21.05 26.98
N ALA A 173 0.33 -22.38 26.98
CA ALA A 173 -0.75 -23.32 27.30
C ALA A 173 -0.82 -23.71 28.80
N SER A 174 0.23 -23.43 29.58
CA SER A 174 0.32 -23.87 30.98
C SER A 174 -0.22 -22.84 31.99
N ARG A 175 -1.06 -21.88 31.56
CA ARG A 175 -1.64 -20.86 32.44
C ARG A 175 -2.99 -21.28 33.06
N ASP A 176 -3.56 -22.40 32.62
CA ASP A 176 -4.90 -22.81 33.04
C ASP A 176 -4.93 -23.92 34.11
N LEU A 177 -3.79 -24.39 34.63
CA LEU A 177 -3.77 -25.39 35.69
C LEU A 177 -2.74 -25.02 36.78
N THR A 178 -3.27 -24.37 37.83
CA THR A 178 -2.90 -24.47 39.26
C THR A 178 -1.41 -24.63 39.63
N ASP A 179 -0.77 -23.52 40.03
CA ASP A 179 -0.07 -23.40 41.33
C ASP A 179 0.44 -21.96 41.57
N PRO A 180 0.13 -21.32 42.71
CA PRO A 180 0.51 -19.94 43.02
C PRO A 180 1.77 -19.82 43.89
N ASP A 181 2.79 -20.66 43.70
CA ASP A 181 4.07 -20.46 44.42
C ASP A 181 5.27 -21.09 43.70
N ALA A 182 5.85 -20.36 42.74
CA ALA A 182 7.19 -20.63 42.25
C ALA A 182 7.85 -19.33 41.78
N THR A 183 8.77 -18.86 42.61
CA THR A 183 9.61 -17.68 42.53
C THR A 183 10.29 -17.45 41.16
N ALA A 184 10.09 -16.23 40.67
CA ALA A 184 11.00 -15.37 39.90
C ALA A 184 12.22 -16.00 39.19
N THR A 185 12.14 -16.11 37.85
CA THR A 185 13.30 -15.91 36.98
C THR A 185 12.91 -15.08 35.75
N SER A 186 13.46 -13.86 35.71
CA SER A 186 13.51 -12.86 34.64
C SER A 186 12.22 -12.65 33.83
N SER A 187 11.34 -11.78 34.35
CA SER A 187 10.39 -11.06 33.52
C SER A 187 11.17 -10.18 32.52
N LYS A 188 11.31 -10.63 31.27
CA LYS A 188 11.53 -9.69 30.17
C LYS A 188 10.38 -8.69 30.24
N LYS A 189 10.70 -7.38 30.27
CA LYS A 189 9.70 -6.31 30.31
C LYS A 189 8.64 -6.59 29.25
N LEU A 190 7.35 -6.54 29.63
CA LEU A 190 6.24 -6.69 28.72
C LEU A 190 6.41 -5.66 27.59
N THR A 191 6.49 -6.11 26.35
CA THR A 191 6.64 -5.23 25.19
C THR A 191 5.34 -4.44 25.02
N VAL A 192 5.35 -3.15 25.38
CA VAL A 192 4.31 -2.21 24.98
C VAL A 192 4.47 -1.99 23.47
N PRO A 193 3.41 -2.13 22.64
CA PRO A 193 3.49 -1.82 21.23
C PRO A 193 3.77 -0.31 21.07
N ILE A 194 5.03 0.02 20.81
CA ILE A 194 5.45 1.31 20.30
C ILE A 194 4.99 1.34 18.84
N ALA A 195 4.14 2.31 18.48
CA ALA A 195 3.79 2.55 17.10
C ALA A 195 5.08 2.65 16.29
N PRO A 196 5.18 1.98 15.12
CA PRO A 196 6.40 2.04 14.33
C PRO A 196 6.69 3.52 14.08
N ASN A 197 7.93 3.93 14.33
CA ASN A 197 8.46 5.11 13.66
C ASN A 197 8.41 4.77 12.18
N ILE A 198 7.32 5.15 11.51
CA ILE A 198 7.25 5.23 10.06
C ILE A 198 8.25 6.32 9.71
N THR A 199 9.51 5.94 9.69
CA THR A 199 10.53 6.64 8.93
C THR A 199 9.93 6.71 7.54
N GLN A 200 9.60 7.91 7.09
CA GLN A 200 9.38 8.12 5.67
C GLN A 200 10.54 7.42 4.95
N PRO A 201 10.25 6.55 3.97
CA PRO A 201 11.32 5.84 3.28
C PRO A 201 12.33 6.89 2.83
N LYS A 202 13.58 6.77 3.30
CA LYS A 202 14.63 7.72 2.95
C LYS A 202 14.61 7.82 1.43
N PRO A 203 14.28 9.00 0.85
CA PRO A 203 14.10 9.10 -0.59
C PRO A 203 15.35 8.53 -1.24
N ARG A 204 15.17 7.61 -2.22
CA ARG A 204 16.31 7.05 -2.95
C ARG A 204 17.13 8.24 -3.43
N LYS A 205 18.36 8.39 -2.93
CA LYS A 205 19.31 9.32 -3.52
C LYS A 205 19.46 8.86 -4.97
N THR A 206 18.86 9.60 -5.89
CA THR A 206 19.16 9.44 -7.30
C THR A 206 20.67 9.57 -7.43
N VAL A 207 21.30 8.64 -8.14
CA VAL A 207 22.72 8.74 -8.45
C VAL A 207 22.95 10.14 -9.02
N GLU A 208 23.82 10.93 -8.41
CA GLU A 208 24.12 12.26 -8.92
C GLU A 208 24.59 12.10 -10.37
N PRO A 209 23.90 12.73 -11.33
CA PRO A 209 24.27 12.59 -12.73
C PRO A 209 25.73 13.02 -12.89
N ILE A 210 26.53 12.15 -13.50
CA ILE A 210 27.94 12.42 -13.81
C ILE A 210 27.99 13.79 -14.49
N ARG A 211 28.68 14.76 -13.88
CA ARG A 211 28.93 16.08 -14.48
C ARG A 211 29.79 15.84 -15.71
N ILE A 212 29.14 15.74 -16.87
CA ILE A 212 29.81 15.85 -18.16
C ILE A 212 30.42 17.26 -18.21
N PRO A 213 31.76 17.42 -18.29
CA PRO A 213 32.36 18.73 -18.41
C PRO A 213 31.86 19.37 -19.72
N ARG A 214 30.99 20.36 -19.58
CA ARG A 214 30.54 21.19 -20.70
C ARG A 214 31.63 22.22 -20.99
N GLU A 215 32.68 21.80 -21.68
CA GLU A 215 33.56 22.75 -22.34
C GLU A 215 32.79 23.38 -23.51
N ILE A 216 32.32 24.61 -23.33
CA ILE A 216 31.72 25.38 -24.41
C ILE A 216 32.86 25.83 -25.31
N LYS A 217 33.14 25.06 -26.37
CA LYS A 217 33.95 25.53 -27.49
C LYS A 217 33.09 26.47 -28.32
N ALA A 218 33.13 27.76 -27.99
CA ALA A 218 32.48 28.79 -28.79
C ALA A 218 33.24 28.94 -30.11
N ASN A 219 32.62 28.52 -31.21
CA ASN A 219 33.11 28.89 -32.54
C ASN A 219 32.96 30.41 -32.70
N PRO A 220 33.94 31.11 -33.30
CA PRO A 220 33.84 32.54 -33.51
C PRO A 220 32.60 32.86 -34.34
N VAL A 221 31.89 33.92 -33.95
CA VAL A 221 30.66 34.35 -34.61
C VAL A 221 30.98 34.63 -36.09
N PRO A 222 30.31 33.95 -37.05
CA PRO A 222 30.58 34.18 -38.46
C PRO A 222 30.28 35.63 -38.82
N ALA A 223 31.17 36.26 -39.60
CA ALA A 223 31.10 37.69 -39.96
C ALA A 223 29.84 38.10 -40.75
N SER A 224 28.95 37.16 -41.07
CA SER A 224 27.66 37.37 -41.71
C SER A 224 26.53 37.70 -40.73
N LEU A 225 26.74 37.58 -39.42
CA LEU A 225 25.64 37.61 -38.43
C LEU A 225 24.98 38.99 -38.24
N ASN A 226 25.54 40.06 -38.81
CA ASN A 226 25.02 41.45 -38.69
C ASN A 226 24.85 42.17 -40.05
N LYS A 227 24.84 41.46 -41.19
CA LYS A 227 24.71 42.10 -42.52
C LYS A 227 23.28 42.23 -43.03
N LEU A 228 22.33 41.49 -42.45
CA LEU A 228 20.93 41.45 -42.88
C LEU A 228 20.01 41.86 -41.73
N SER A 229 19.12 42.81 -42.00
CA SER A 229 18.10 43.26 -41.06
C SER A 229 16.98 42.21 -40.91
N LEU A 230 16.26 42.25 -39.78
CA LEU A 230 15.10 41.37 -39.55
C LEU A 230 14.02 41.49 -40.65
N ALA A 231 13.91 42.66 -41.28
CA ALA A 231 13.00 42.90 -42.39
C ALA A 231 13.46 42.17 -43.67
N GLU A 232 14.76 42.21 -43.97
CA GLU A 232 15.33 41.50 -45.13
C GLU A 232 15.30 39.98 -44.94
N LEU A 233 15.47 39.48 -43.72
CA LEU A 233 15.32 38.05 -43.42
C LEU A 233 13.87 37.57 -43.61
N LYS A 234 12.88 38.38 -43.20
CA LYS A 234 11.47 38.09 -43.45
C LYS A 234 11.15 38.10 -44.94
N ALA A 235 11.63 39.10 -45.68
CA ALA A 235 11.45 39.18 -47.14
C ALA A 235 12.12 38.00 -47.86
N GLN A 236 13.31 37.58 -47.44
CA GLN A 236 13.98 36.39 -47.98
C GLN A 236 13.24 35.10 -47.63
N GLN A 237 12.66 35.02 -46.44
CA GLN A 237 11.86 33.89 -46.01
C GLN A 237 10.56 33.79 -46.79
N GLU A 238 9.87 34.92 -47.02
CA GLU A 238 8.67 35.01 -47.85
C GLU A 238 8.97 34.66 -49.31
N ALA A 239 10.01 35.24 -49.91
CA ALA A 239 10.46 34.91 -51.26
C ALA A 239 10.85 33.43 -51.40
N ARG A 240 11.46 32.85 -50.37
CA ARG A 240 11.79 31.41 -50.32
C ARG A 240 10.52 30.56 -50.23
N ILE A 241 9.55 30.95 -49.41
CA ILE A 241 8.27 30.26 -49.28
C ILE A 241 7.49 30.33 -50.59
N GLU A 242 7.45 31.48 -51.25
CA GLU A 242 6.80 31.66 -52.55
C GLU A 242 7.48 30.85 -53.64
N ARG A 243 8.82 30.81 -53.66
CA ARG A 243 9.58 29.98 -54.59
C ARG A 243 9.34 28.49 -54.37
N ILE A 244 9.29 28.04 -53.12
CA ILE A 244 8.97 26.64 -52.80
C ILE A 244 7.51 26.35 -53.17
N LYS A 245 6.57 27.27 -52.91
CA LYS A 245 5.16 27.11 -53.27
C LYS A 245 4.98 27.05 -54.78
N SER A 246 5.66 27.89 -55.56
CA SER A 246 5.58 27.86 -57.02
C SER A 246 6.25 26.62 -57.60
N GLU A 247 7.37 26.17 -57.03
CA GLU A 247 8.03 24.93 -57.42
C GLU A 247 7.18 23.70 -57.10
N VAL A 248 6.52 23.68 -55.93
CA VAL A 248 5.57 22.62 -55.54
C VAL A 248 4.30 22.67 -56.41
N ALA A 249 3.73 23.84 -56.67
CA ALA A 249 2.57 23.99 -57.56
C ALA A 249 2.90 23.57 -58.99
N SER A 250 4.13 23.83 -59.47
CA SER A 250 4.57 23.36 -60.79
C SER A 250 4.83 21.85 -60.86
N LYS A 251 5.10 21.21 -59.70
CA LYS A 251 5.31 19.76 -59.58
C LYS A 251 4.01 18.97 -59.48
N TYR A 252 2.89 19.60 -59.16
CA TYR A 252 1.59 18.95 -58.97
C TYR A 252 0.49 19.70 -59.74
N ASP A 253 0.06 19.18 -60.89
CA ASP A 253 -1.10 19.70 -61.60
C ASP A 253 -2.38 19.34 -60.83
N SER A 254 -3.31 20.29 -60.68
CA SER A 254 -4.55 20.08 -59.89
C SER A 254 -5.49 19.02 -60.49
N ALA A 255 -5.24 18.60 -61.73
CA ALA A 255 -5.94 17.51 -62.40
C ALA A 255 -5.48 16.11 -61.95
N ASP A 256 -4.28 15.96 -61.36
CA ASP A 256 -3.69 14.68 -60.92
C ASP A 256 -3.86 14.43 -59.41
N ALA A 257 -4.94 14.95 -58.81
CA ALA A 257 -5.30 14.65 -57.43
C ALA A 257 -5.85 13.21 -57.30
N PHE A 258 -5.02 12.31 -56.76
CA PHE A 258 -5.36 10.91 -56.51
C PHE A 258 -6.56 10.76 -55.56
N GLN A 259 -7.68 10.24 -56.07
CA GLN A 259 -8.83 9.86 -55.25
C GLN A 259 -8.58 8.49 -54.60
N LEU A 260 -8.33 8.47 -53.28
CA LEU A 260 -8.12 7.23 -52.53
C LEU A 260 -9.40 6.36 -52.52
N ALA A 261 -9.32 5.16 -53.09
CA ALA A 261 -10.38 4.13 -53.05
C ALA A 261 -10.74 3.63 -51.63
N THR A 262 -10.09 4.13 -50.57
CA THR A 262 -10.38 3.81 -49.17
C THR A 262 -11.49 4.67 -48.57
N ALA A 263 -11.86 5.80 -49.19
CA ALA A 263 -12.97 6.63 -48.71
C ALA A 263 -14.34 5.94 -48.85
N THR A 264 -14.43 4.89 -49.67
CA THR A 264 -15.67 4.11 -49.92
C THR A 264 -15.74 2.78 -49.16
N ARG A 265 -14.72 2.39 -48.38
CA ARG A 265 -14.72 1.15 -47.58
C ARG A 265 -15.04 1.44 -46.11
N GLY A 266 -16.17 0.90 -45.63
CA GLY A 266 -16.51 0.87 -44.19
C GLY A 266 -15.38 0.23 -43.37
N SER A 267 -15.10 0.79 -42.20
CA SER A 267 -13.95 0.40 -41.39
C SER A 267 -14.12 -1.01 -40.79
N ASN A 268 -13.21 -1.93 -41.09
CA ASN A 268 -13.13 -3.26 -40.47
C ASN A 268 -12.59 -3.21 -39.02
N LEU A 269 -12.56 -2.05 -38.36
CA LEU A 269 -11.97 -1.88 -37.04
C LEU A 269 -12.71 -2.68 -35.97
N ASP A 270 -14.04 -2.77 -36.07
CA ASP A 270 -14.83 -3.56 -35.13
C ASP A 270 -14.63 -5.05 -35.36
N ALA A 271 -14.55 -5.49 -36.62
CA ALA A 271 -14.22 -6.88 -36.96
C ALA A 271 -12.80 -7.28 -36.51
N VAL A 272 -11.85 -6.33 -36.47
CA VAL A 272 -10.49 -6.57 -35.95
C VAL A 272 -10.51 -6.61 -34.41
N ARG A 273 -11.27 -5.74 -33.75
CA ARG A 273 -11.46 -5.78 -32.29
C ARG A 273 -12.08 -7.10 -31.84
N GLU A 274 -13.13 -7.54 -32.52
CA GLU A 274 -13.83 -8.79 -32.22
C GLU A 274 -12.93 -10.01 -32.45
N LYS A 275 -12.01 -9.95 -33.43
CA LYS A 275 -10.98 -10.99 -33.63
C LYS A 275 -9.97 -11.00 -32.48
N VAL A 276 -9.49 -9.85 -32.03
CA VAL A 276 -8.53 -9.74 -30.91
C VAL A 276 -9.17 -10.18 -29.59
N GLU A 277 -10.44 -9.87 -29.38
CA GLU A 277 -11.20 -10.36 -28.22
C GLU A 277 -11.40 -11.88 -28.30
N ARG A 278 -11.78 -12.43 -29.45
CA ARG A 278 -11.85 -13.89 -29.64
C ARG A 278 -10.50 -14.59 -29.45
N GLU A 279 -9.39 -13.97 -29.87
CA GLU A 279 -8.03 -14.50 -29.63
C GLU A 279 -7.68 -14.50 -28.14
N ARG A 280 -8.09 -13.46 -27.39
CA ARG A 280 -7.92 -13.40 -25.93
C ARG A 280 -8.81 -14.41 -25.20
N GLU A 281 -10.06 -14.55 -25.62
CA GLU A 281 -10.99 -15.56 -25.09
C GLU A 281 -10.50 -16.98 -25.38
N ALA A 282 -9.99 -17.23 -26.58
CA ALA A 282 -9.37 -18.50 -26.95
C ALA A 282 -8.11 -18.80 -26.13
N ALA A 283 -7.28 -17.79 -25.84
CA ALA A 283 -6.11 -17.94 -24.98
C ALA A 283 -6.47 -18.20 -23.50
N LEU A 284 -7.65 -17.75 -23.05
CA LEU A 284 -8.21 -18.02 -21.72
C LEU A 284 -8.96 -19.35 -21.65
N HIS A 285 -9.42 -19.88 -22.79
CA HIS A 285 -9.86 -21.26 -22.95
C HIS A 285 -8.66 -22.19 -23.00
N PHE A 286 -8.10 -22.47 -21.83
CA PHE A 286 -7.20 -23.62 -21.70
C PHE A 286 -8.01 -24.87 -22.03
N ASP A 287 -7.64 -25.56 -23.12
CA ASP A 287 -8.06 -26.93 -23.40
C ASP A 287 -7.49 -27.84 -22.31
N PHE A 288 -8.09 -27.79 -21.11
CA PHE A 288 -7.98 -28.88 -20.17
C PHE A 288 -8.68 -30.06 -20.85
N LYS A 289 -7.91 -30.82 -21.62
CA LYS A 289 -8.26 -32.18 -22.03
C LYS A 289 -8.25 -33.02 -20.75
N ALA A 290 -9.26 -32.81 -19.91
CA ALA A 290 -9.74 -33.85 -19.04
C ALA A 290 -9.87 -35.04 -19.98
N LYS A 291 -9.06 -36.09 -19.78
CA LYS A 291 -9.38 -37.37 -20.41
C LYS A 291 -10.85 -37.58 -20.05
N PRO A 292 -11.78 -37.66 -21.03
CA PRO A 292 -13.15 -38.01 -20.70
C PRO A 292 -13.02 -39.26 -19.85
N VAL A 293 -13.64 -39.26 -18.67
CA VAL A 293 -13.72 -40.46 -17.83
C VAL A 293 -14.03 -41.57 -18.81
N PRO A 294 -13.21 -42.64 -18.91
CA PRO A 294 -13.42 -43.67 -19.90
C PRO A 294 -14.90 -44.03 -19.83
N HIS A 295 -15.66 -43.65 -20.86
CA HIS A 295 -17.02 -44.12 -20.97
C HIS A 295 -16.80 -45.62 -21.15
N ALA A 296 -16.95 -46.37 -20.05
CA ALA A 296 -16.98 -47.82 -20.11
C ALA A 296 -17.96 -48.10 -21.24
N SER A 297 -17.42 -48.64 -22.34
CA SER A 297 -18.05 -48.73 -23.63
C SER A 297 -19.41 -49.39 -23.47
N THR A 298 -20.46 -48.59 -23.36
CA THR A 298 -21.87 -49.00 -23.41
C THR A 298 -22.30 -49.33 -24.84
N SER A 299 -21.36 -49.74 -25.69
CA SER A 299 -21.59 -50.26 -27.03
C SER A 299 -21.47 -51.79 -27.11
N SER A 300 -21.21 -52.49 -26.01
CA SER A 300 -21.59 -53.89 -25.86
C SER A 300 -22.44 -54.04 -24.61
N ALA A 301 -23.75 -53.90 -24.78
CA ALA A 301 -24.74 -54.52 -23.92
C ALA A 301 -24.62 -56.05 -24.04
N SER A 302 -23.46 -56.62 -23.68
CA SER A 302 -23.48 -57.95 -23.13
C SER A 302 -24.06 -57.76 -21.73
N THR A 303 -25.23 -58.32 -21.54
CA THR A 303 -25.83 -58.68 -20.25
C THR A 303 -24.93 -59.67 -19.49
N ALA A 304 -23.61 -59.46 -19.48
CA ALA A 304 -22.69 -60.17 -18.65
C ALA A 304 -22.86 -59.61 -17.24
N GLU A 305 -23.86 -60.12 -16.53
CA GLU A 305 -23.97 -59.94 -15.10
C GLU A 305 -22.62 -60.27 -14.48
N VAL A 306 -21.90 -59.24 -14.02
CA VAL A 306 -20.62 -59.42 -13.34
C VAL A 306 -20.89 -60.33 -12.16
N LYS A 307 -20.42 -61.58 -12.26
CA LYS A 307 -20.62 -62.58 -11.21
C LYS A 307 -19.97 -62.05 -9.94
N LEU A 308 -20.80 -61.71 -8.96
CA LEU A 308 -20.34 -61.20 -7.69
C LEU A 308 -19.57 -62.30 -6.96
N THR A 309 -18.40 -61.98 -6.43
CA THR A 309 -17.68 -62.87 -5.52
C THR A 309 -18.52 -63.11 -4.27
N ALA A 310 -18.48 -64.32 -3.70
CA ALA A 310 -19.19 -64.67 -2.47
C ALA A 310 -18.96 -63.66 -1.33
N ALA A 311 -17.71 -63.20 -1.16
CA ALA A 311 -17.37 -62.18 -0.16
C ALA A 311 -18.08 -60.84 -0.40
N ALA A 312 -18.30 -60.43 -1.65
CA ALA A 312 -19.00 -59.18 -1.98
C ALA A 312 -20.49 -59.28 -1.62
N ILE A 313 -21.11 -60.43 -1.92
CA ILE A 313 -22.51 -60.72 -1.56
C ILE A 313 -22.68 -60.67 -0.03
N LEU A 314 -21.80 -61.34 0.71
CA LEU A 314 -21.86 -61.40 2.17
C LEU A 314 -21.60 -60.04 2.83
N ARG A 315 -20.66 -59.24 2.32
CA ARG A 315 -20.39 -57.88 2.83
C ARG A 315 -21.59 -56.96 2.60
N GLU A 316 -22.21 -57.00 1.43
CA GLU A 316 -23.39 -56.17 1.15
C GLU A 316 -24.59 -56.57 2.01
N ASP A 317 -24.80 -57.87 2.21
CA ASP A 317 -25.87 -58.34 3.07
C ASP A 317 -25.64 -57.98 4.55
N ALA A 318 -24.41 -58.12 5.05
CA ALA A 318 -24.04 -57.70 6.40
C ALA A 318 -24.22 -56.18 6.61
N LEU A 319 -23.83 -55.36 5.63
CA LEU A 319 -24.06 -53.91 5.67
C LEU A 319 -25.55 -53.58 5.73
N TYR A 320 -26.37 -54.32 4.99
CA TYR A 320 -27.81 -54.11 5.01
C TYR A 320 -28.45 -54.54 6.34
N LYS A 321 -28.02 -55.66 6.91
CA LYS A 321 -28.45 -56.10 8.25
C LYS A 321 -28.11 -55.05 9.31
N ARG A 322 -26.89 -54.52 9.27
CA ARG A 322 -26.47 -53.42 10.17
C ARG A 322 -27.32 -52.17 10.01
N LYS A 323 -27.70 -51.80 8.78
CA LYS A 323 -28.62 -50.67 8.53
C LYS A 323 -30.02 -50.94 9.10
N LYS A 324 -30.56 -52.14 8.89
CA LYS A 324 -31.85 -52.54 9.47
C LYS A 324 -31.82 -52.54 11.00
N GLU A 325 -30.77 -53.06 11.59
CA GLU A 325 -30.58 -53.07 13.05
C GLU A 325 -30.48 -51.65 13.59
N HIS A 326 -29.80 -50.75 12.88
CA HIS A 326 -29.72 -49.34 13.27
C HIS A 326 -31.08 -48.64 13.17
N GLU A 327 -31.83 -48.83 12.08
CA GLU A 327 -33.19 -48.31 11.93
C GLU A 327 -34.13 -48.88 13.00
N ALA A 328 -34.04 -50.19 13.27
CA ALA A 328 -34.82 -50.84 14.32
C ALA A 328 -34.43 -50.32 15.71
N ALA A 329 -33.14 -50.07 15.96
CA ALA A 329 -32.69 -49.47 17.21
C ALA A 329 -33.21 -48.04 17.37
N LEU A 330 -33.26 -47.25 16.29
CA LEU A 330 -33.83 -45.91 16.31
C LEU A 330 -35.33 -45.94 16.60
N ILE A 331 -36.06 -46.89 15.99
CA ILE A 331 -37.49 -47.10 16.26
C ILE A 331 -37.69 -47.53 17.72
N ARG A 332 -36.88 -48.45 18.24
CA ARG A 332 -36.94 -48.87 19.65
C ARG A 332 -36.64 -47.74 20.61
N ALA A 333 -35.65 -46.89 20.30
CA ALA A 333 -35.32 -45.72 21.09
C ALA A 333 -36.50 -44.72 21.09
N TYR A 334 -37.12 -44.51 19.92
CA TYR A 334 -38.35 -43.73 19.82
C TYR A 334 -39.50 -44.32 20.65
N GLU A 335 -39.68 -45.65 20.62
CA GLU A 335 -40.70 -46.36 21.41
C GLU A 335 -40.44 -46.27 22.92
N SER A 336 -39.17 -46.29 23.36
CA SER A 336 -38.81 -46.20 24.78
C SER A 336 -38.82 -44.77 25.31
N GLU A 337 -38.36 -43.80 24.52
CA GLU A 337 -38.18 -42.40 24.93
C GLU A 337 -39.38 -41.52 24.56
N LEU A 338 -40.28 -42.02 23.69
CA LEU A 338 -41.40 -41.27 23.09
C LEU A 338 -40.97 -39.94 22.44
N ARG A 339 -39.69 -39.82 22.07
CA ARG A 339 -39.07 -38.60 21.54
C ARG A 339 -38.44 -38.91 20.19
N ASP A 340 -38.78 -38.14 19.15
CA ASP A 340 -38.19 -38.30 17.83
C ASP A 340 -36.86 -37.53 17.72
N PRO A 341 -35.69 -38.20 17.68
CA PRO A 341 -34.41 -37.53 17.45
C PRO A 341 -34.32 -36.91 16.05
N LEU A 342 -35.15 -37.33 15.09
CA LEU A 342 -35.17 -36.80 13.74
C LEU A 342 -35.67 -35.35 13.69
N GLU A 343 -36.51 -34.92 14.64
CA GLU A 343 -36.95 -33.54 14.77
C GLU A 343 -35.74 -32.62 15.01
N PHE A 344 -34.84 -33.01 15.91
CA PHE A 344 -33.62 -32.28 16.20
C PHE A 344 -32.70 -32.21 14.97
N TYR A 345 -32.49 -33.31 14.26
CA TYR A 345 -31.66 -33.30 13.04
C TYR A 345 -32.26 -32.46 11.91
N ARG A 346 -33.60 -32.45 11.77
CA ARG A 346 -34.29 -31.57 10.83
C ARG A 346 -34.13 -30.10 11.22
N TRP A 347 -34.28 -29.77 12.50
CA TRP A 347 -34.03 -28.43 13.02
C TRP A 347 -32.58 -28.00 12.75
N GLN A 348 -31.60 -28.86 13.05
CA GLN A 348 -30.18 -28.59 12.81
C GLN A 348 -29.90 -28.35 11.32
N ALA A 349 -30.44 -29.18 10.43
CA ALA A 349 -30.31 -29.01 8.99
C ALA A 349 -30.97 -27.70 8.50
N ASN A 350 -32.10 -27.33 9.07
CA ASN A 350 -32.77 -26.06 8.75
C ASN A 350 -31.96 -24.86 9.24
N MET A 351 -31.39 -24.91 10.46
CA MET A 351 -30.50 -23.86 10.98
C MET A 351 -29.26 -23.71 10.11
N GLN A 352 -28.60 -24.81 9.74
CA GLN A 352 -27.45 -24.77 8.82
C GLN A 352 -27.82 -24.13 7.47
N GLN A 353 -28.99 -24.48 6.91
CA GLN A 353 -29.46 -23.86 5.67
C GLN A 353 -29.76 -22.36 5.82
N GLN A 354 -30.29 -21.93 6.97
CA GLN A 354 -30.52 -20.52 7.26
C GLN A 354 -29.21 -19.76 7.42
N ASP A 355 -28.25 -20.33 8.15
CA ASP A 355 -26.91 -19.75 8.32
C ASP A 355 -26.18 -19.62 6.98
N GLU A 356 -26.24 -20.65 6.14
CA GLU A 356 -25.70 -20.59 4.77
C GLU A 356 -26.38 -19.48 3.94
N ALA A 357 -27.71 -19.34 4.03
CA ALA A 357 -28.45 -18.31 3.32
C ALA A 357 -28.10 -16.90 3.83
N ASN A 358 -27.96 -16.72 5.14
CA ASN A 358 -27.55 -15.46 5.75
C ASN A 358 -26.12 -15.10 5.35
N TYR A 359 -25.19 -16.05 5.39
CA TYR A 359 -23.82 -15.85 4.91
C TYR A 359 -23.78 -15.42 3.43
N ARG A 360 -24.56 -16.08 2.56
CA ARG A 360 -24.68 -15.68 1.14
C ARG A 360 -25.21 -14.25 0.98
N ARG A 361 -26.21 -13.86 1.79
CA ARG A 361 -26.73 -12.48 1.80
C ARG A 361 -25.65 -11.47 2.21
N GLU A 362 -24.91 -11.73 3.28
CA GLU A 362 -23.83 -10.84 3.73
C GLU A 362 -22.70 -10.70 2.70
N VAL A 363 -22.37 -11.78 2.00
CA VAL A 363 -21.36 -11.72 0.92
C VAL A 363 -21.84 -10.83 -0.22
N GLU A 364 -23.11 -10.92 -0.60
CA GLU A 364 -23.68 -10.04 -1.63
C GLU A 364 -23.78 -8.58 -1.16
N THR A 365 -24.16 -8.31 0.10
CA THR A 365 -24.17 -6.93 0.62
C THR A 365 -22.76 -6.32 0.62
N ARG A 366 -21.76 -7.05 1.13
CA ARG A 366 -20.36 -6.60 1.09
C ARG A 366 -19.86 -6.36 -0.33
N ARG A 367 -20.28 -7.20 -1.30
CA ARG A 367 -19.95 -7.02 -2.72
C ARG A 367 -20.53 -5.71 -3.26
N LEU A 368 -21.79 -5.42 -2.97
CA LEU A 368 -22.45 -4.18 -3.42
C LEU A 368 -21.82 -2.95 -2.74
N GLU A 369 -21.52 -3.03 -1.45
CA GLU A 369 -20.81 -1.99 -0.69
C GLU A 369 -19.42 -1.72 -1.26
N MET A 370 -18.67 -2.76 -1.63
CA MET A 370 -17.36 -2.64 -2.27
C MET A 370 -17.46 -1.92 -3.62
N VAL A 371 -18.47 -2.23 -4.43
CA VAL A 371 -18.70 -1.54 -5.72
C VAL A 371 -19.08 -0.07 -5.49
N GLN A 372 -19.93 0.23 -4.49
CA GLN A 372 -20.26 1.61 -4.10
C GLN A 372 -19.00 2.37 -3.67
N ALA A 373 -18.21 1.81 -2.76
CA ALA A 373 -16.98 2.43 -2.27
C ALA A 373 -15.94 2.66 -3.39
N GLN A 374 -15.82 1.73 -4.33
CA GLN A 374 -14.94 1.90 -5.50
C GLN A 374 -15.41 3.05 -6.38
N TYR A 375 -16.72 3.18 -6.61
CA TYR A 375 -17.30 4.28 -7.38
C TYR A 375 -17.05 5.63 -6.69
N ASP A 376 -17.31 5.72 -5.39
CA ASP A 376 -17.10 6.93 -4.60
C ASP A 376 -15.62 7.35 -4.60
N ALA A 377 -14.70 6.39 -4.49
CA ALA A 377 -13.27 6.65 -4.56
C ALA A 377 -12.83 7.19 -5.94
N MET A 378 -13.35 6.61 -7.03
CA MET A 378 -13.05 7.10 -8.39
C MET A 378 -13.55 8.52 -8.60
N GLU A 379 -14.72 8.86 -8.07
CA GLU A 379 -15.28 10.19 -8.21
C GLU A 379 -14.60 11.22 -7.32
N ALA A 380 -14.27 10.88 -6.08
CA ALA A 380 -13.45 11.73 -5.21
C ALA A 380 -12.09 12.04 -5.85
N ALA A 381 -11.45 11.04 -6.47
CA ALA A 381 -10.21 11.26 -7.22
C ALA A 381 -10.40 12.17 -8.44
N ARG A 382 -11.56 12.11 -9.11
CA ARG A 382 -11.89 13.02 -10.22
C ARG A 382 -12.09 14.45 -9.71
N GLN A 383 -12.79 14.63 -8.59
CA GLN A 383 -13.00 15.94 -7.96
C GLN A 383 -11.67 16.56 -7.51
N ALA A 384 -10.84 15.81 -6.80
CA ALA A 384 -9.51 16.29 -6.39
C ALA A 384 -8.64 16.73 -7.59
N LYS A 385 -8.78 16.08 -8.76
CA LYS A 385 -8.09 16.53 -9.99
C LYS A 385 -8.65 17.85 -10.54
N LEU A 386 -9.96 18.06 -10.46
CA LEU A 386 -10.59 19.31 -10.88
C LEU A 386 -10.20 20.46 -9.94
N GLU A 387 -10.27 20.25 -8.64
CA GLU A 387 -9.84 21.21 -7.62
C GLU A 387 -8.35 21.57 -7.76
N ASN A 388 -7.48 20.55 -7.90
CA ASN A 388 -6.06 20.80 -8.15
C ASN A 388 -5.81 21.58 -9.45
N ARG A 389 -6.64 21.38 -10.48
CA ARG A 389 -6.55 22.15 -11.73
C ARG A 389 -6.98 23.60 -11.52
N GLU A 390 -8.03 23.84 -10.75
CA GLU A 390 -8.49 25.19 -10.40
C GLU A 390 -7.43 25.91 -9.57
N VAL A 391 -6.91 25.29 -8.50
CA VAL A 391 -5.80 25.83 -7.70
C VAL A 391 -4.57 26.11 -8.56
N ALA A 392 -4.21 25.21 -9.50
CA ALA A 392 -3.09 25.45 -10.40
C ALA A 392 -3.33 26.63 -11.35
N ASN A 393 -4.57 26.88 -11.78
CA ASN A 393 -4.92 28.04 -12.58
C ASN A 393 -4.84 29.32 -11.74
N GLU A 394 -5.37 29.32 -10.52
CA GLU A 394 -5.25 30.43 -9.57
C GLU A 394 -3.78 30.75 -9.28
N MET A 395 -2.94 29.73 -9.06
CA MET A 395 -1.50 29.91 -8.87
C MET A 395 -0.82 30.50 -10.12
N LYS A 396 -1.27 30.14 -11.33
CA LYS A 396 -0.76 30.74 -12.58
C LYS A 396 -1.17 32.21 -12.70
N GLU A 397 -2.41 32.56 -12.36
CA GLU A 397 -2.87 33.94 -12.37
C GLU A 397 -2.10 34.78 -11.34
N GLN A 398 -1.91 34.27 -10.12
CA GLN A 398 -1.07 34.91 -9.11
C GLN A 398 0.41 35.00 -9.53
N ALA A 399 0.93 33.99 -10.24
CA ALA A 399 2.29 34.01 -10.75
C ALA A 399 2.46 35.03 -11.88
N LYS A 400 1.45 35.21 -12.73
CA LYS A 400 1.42 36.28 -13.75
C LYS A 400 1.40 37.66 -13.09
N ALA A 401 0.50 37.88 -12.13
CA ALA A 401 0.46 39.14 -11.38
C ALA A 401 1.82 39.47 -10.72
N ARG A 402 2.45 38.49 -10.07
CA ARG A 402 3.81 38.66 -9.49
C ARG A 402 4.93 38.78 -10.52
N ALA A 403 4.76 38.26 -11.73
CA ALA A 403 5.71 38.47 -12.82
C ALA A 403 5.60 39.88 -13.37
N GLU A 404 4.37 40.39 -13.56
CA GLU A 404 4.11 41.78 -13.94
C GLU A 404 4.66 42.78 -12.91
N GLU A 405 4.56 42.46 -11.60
CA GLU A 405 5.20 43.25 -10.55
C GLU A 405 6.73 43.23 -10.66
N ARG A 406 7.34 42.06 -10.82
CA ARG A 406 8.79 41.94 -11.00
C ARG A 406 9.30 42.61 -12.27
N GLU A 407 8.57 42.54 -13.39
CA GLU A 407 8.94 43.25 -14.62
C GLU A 407 8.95 44.77 -14.41
N LYS A 408 8.01 45.32 -13.62
CA LYS A 408 8.03 46.74 -13.25
C LYS A 408 9.28 47.07 -12.40
N GLU A 409 9.57 46.27 -11.38
CA GLU A 409 10.76 46.46 -10.53
C GLU A 409 12.08 46.31 -11.30
N GLU A 410 12.16 45.34 -12.22
CA GLU A 410 13.33 45.13 -13.09
C GLU A 410 13.51 46.29 -14.07
N ASN A 411 12.43 46.81 -14.66
CA ASN A 411 12.50 47.99 -15.52
C ASN A 411 13.04 49.21 -14.75
N GLU A 412 12.57 49.44 -13.51
CA GLU A 412 13.08 50.49 -12.63
C GLU A 412 14.57 50.29 -12.27
N LEU A 413 15.00 49.04 -12.08
CA LEU A 413 16.40 48.71 -11.80
C LEU A 413 17.30 48.85 -13.03
N VAL A 414 16.84 48.44 -14.21
CA VAL A 414 17.57 48.58 -15.47
C VAL A 414 17.81 50.05 -15.79
N GLU A 415 16.85 50.93 -15.51
CA GLU A 415 17.05 52.38 -15.61
C GLU A 415 18.14 52.88 -14.65
N LYS A 416 18.17 52.41 -13.39
CA LYS A 416 19.24 52.74 -12.44
C LYS A 416 20.61 52.22 -12.89
N TYR A 417 20.68 50.99 -13.38
CA TYR A 417 21.94 50.38 -13.83
C TYR A 417 22.46 50.97 -15.14
N ARG A 418 21.59 51.43 -16.05
CA ARG A 418 22.03 52.19 -17.23
C ARG A 418 22.86 53.40 -16.82
N ASN A 419 22.38 54.15 -15.83
CA ASN A 419 23.10 55.32 -15.31
C ASN A 419 24.45 54.93 -14.69
N LEU A 420 24.50 53.84 -13.91
CA LEU A 420 25.74 53.37 -13.29
C LEU A 420 26.76 52.81 -14.31
N THR A 421 26.28 52.19 -15.39
CA THR A 421 27.13 51.59 -16.42
C THR A 421 27.85 52.66 -17.25
N GLU A 422 27.25 53.83 -17.43
CA GLU A 422 27.91 54.99 -18.03
C GLU A 422 29.11 55.48 -17.19
N GLU A 423 29.02 55.35 -15.86
CA GLU A 423 30.10 55.71 -14.94
C GLU A 423 31.24 54.69 -14.96
N VAL A 424 30.92 53.39 -14.94
CA VAL A 424 31.91 52.30 -14.95
C VAL A 424 32.64 52.18 -16.30
N LYS A 425 31.98 52.55 -17.42
CA LYS A 425 32.64 52.61 -18.74
C LYS A 425 33.88 53.51 -18.74
N ARG A 426 33.95 54.52 -17.86
CA ARG A 426 35.11 55.42 -17.73
C ARG A 426 36.30 54.80 -16.99
N VAL A 427 36.08 53.74 -16.20
CA VAL A 427 37.11 53.07 -15.38
C VAL A 427 37.69 51.84 -16.09
N ARG A 428 36.90 51.22 -16.98
CA ARG A 428 37.21 49.94 -17.62
C ARG A 428 38.36 49.99 -18.64
N ASP A 429 38.71 51.14 -19.18
CA ASP A 429 39.70 51.24 -20.27
C ASP A 429 41.18 51.11 -19.82
N THR A 430 41.49 50.99 -18.51
CA THR A 430 42.88 51.08 -18.03
C THR A 430 43.45 49.90 -17.21
N ALA A 431 42.66 49.01 -16.59
CA ALA A 431 43.19 48.11 -15.54
C ALA A 431 43.46 46.60 -15.84
N PRO A 432 42.89 45.90 -16.84
CA PRO A 432 42.89 44.42 -16.81
C PRO A 432 43.89 43.70 -17.73
N ARG A 433 45.00 44.32 -18.18
CA ARG A 433 45.98 43.66 -19.08
C ARG A 433 47.18 43.01 -18.37
N GLU A 434 47.42 43.32 -17.09
CA GLU A 434 48.66 42.89 -16.41
C GLU A 434 48.50 41.61 -15.55
N ALA A 435 47.27 41.22 -15.18
CA ALA A 435 47.03 40.09 -14.26
C ALA A 435 46.98 38.70 -14.94
N GLU A 436 46.76 38.61 -16.25
CA GLU A 436 46.61 37.31 -16.94
C GLU A 436 47.93 36.60 -17.26
N ALA A 437 49.08 37.29 -17.18
CA ALA A 437 50.38 36.73 -17.56
C ALA A 437 50.97 35.79 -16.51
N GLN A 438 50.68 35.99 -15.22
CA GLN A 438 51.38 35.30 -14.11
C GLN A 438 50.81 33.90 -13.79
N VAL A 439 49.56 33.61 -14.14
CA VAL A 439 48.88 32.35 -13.77
C VAL A 439 49.27 31.17 -14.69
N ARG A 440 49.90 31.41 -15.84
CA ARG A 440 50.23 30.34 -16.81
C ARG A 440 51.50 29.55 -16.47
N GLU A 441 52.44 30.10 -15.70
CA GLU A 441 53.74 29.45 -15.47
C GLU A 441 53.73 28.40 -14.34
N GLU A 442 52.82 28.50 -13.36
CA GLU A 442 52.80 27.59 -12.20
C GLU A 442 52.22 26.20 -12.51
N ASN A 443 51.28 26.11 -13.47
CA ASN A 443 50.58 24.86 -13.78
C ASN A 443 51.43 23.81 -14.53
N ALA A 444 52.60 24.18 -15.06
CA ALA A 444 53.47 23.26 -15.80
C ALA A 444 54.30 22.34 -14.87
N ARG A 445 54.64 22.77 -13.66
CA ARG A 445 55.56 22.05 -12.76
C ARG A 445 54.93 20.86 -12.02
N GLN A 446 53.60 20.77 -11.95
CA GLN A 446 52.91 19.76 -11.15
C GLN A 446 52.65 18.43 -11.87
N ARG A 447 52.89 18.34 -13.19
CA ARG A 447 52.57 17.14 -13.97
C ARG A 447 53.67 16.06 -13.94
N ASP A 448 54.93 16.43 -13.78
CA ASP A 448 56.05 15.48 -13.96
C ASP A 448 56.28 14.56 -12.75
N ALA A 449 55.81 14.93 -11.55
CA ALA A 449 56.06 14.19 -10.31
C ALA A 449 55.20 12.92 -10.10
N LEU A 450 54.13 12.73 -10.88
CA LEU A 450 53.16 11.64 -10.65
C LEU A 450 53.49 10.32 -11.39
N GLN A 451 54.43 10.33 -12.33
CA GLN A 451 54.61 9.23 -13.28
C GLN A 451 55.60 8.14 -12.79
N GLU A 452 56.44 8.44 -11.80
CA GLU A 452 57.50 7.53 -11.32
C GLU A 452 57.03 6.49 -10.27
N PHE A 453 55.89 6.71 -9.60
CA PHE A 453 55.44 5.87 -8.47
C PHE A 453 54.76 4.54 -8.89
N LEU A 454 54.30 4.40 -10.14
CA LEU A 454 53.44 3.28 -10.59
C LEU A 454 54.20 2.04 -11.10
N ALA A 455 55.53 2.08 -11.23
CA ALA A 455 56.31 1.00 -11.85
C ALA A 455 56.77 -0.12 -10.89
N ALA A 456 56.84 0.12 -9.57
CA ALA A 456 57.52 -0.77 -8.61
C ALA A 456 56.70 -1.95 -8.04
N GLU A 457 55.38 -2.01 -8.25
CA GLU A 457 54.48 -2.98 -7.57
C GLU A 457 54.28 -4.33 -8.30
N ARG A 458 54.68 -4.47 -9.58
CA ARG A 458 54.29 -5.64 -10.40
C ARG A 458 55.18 -6.89 -10.25
N GLU A 459 56.36 -6.81 -9.64
CA GLU A 459 57.32 -7.94 -9.62
C GLU A 459 57.15 -8.94 -8.45
N ARG A 460 56.35 -8.62 -7.42
CA ARG A 460 56.28 -9.43 -6.19
C ARG A 460 55.37 -10.67 -6.24
N LYS A 461 54.48 -10.80 -7.24
CA LYS A 461 53.37 -11.78 -7.20
C LYS A 461 53.65 -13.14 -7.87
N ALA A 462 54.79 -13.33 -8.55
CA ALA A 462 55.03 -14.50 -9.40
C ALA A 462 55.66 -15.74 -8.71
N GLN A 463 56.03 -15.68 -7.43
CA GLN A 463 56.88 -16.72 -6.79
C GLN A 463 56.16 -17.73 -5.87
N GLU A 464 54.87 -17.55 -5.56
CA GLU A 464 54.17 -18.40 -4.56
C GLU A 464 53.53 -19.69 -5.12
N ASP A 465 53.17 -19.77 -6.40
CA ASP A 465 52.30 -20.85 -6.93
C ASP A 465 52.99 -22.20 -7.24
N ALA A 466 54.28 -22.37 -6.95
CA ALA A 466 55.05 -23.55 -7.39
C ALA A 466 55.11 -24.74 -6.39
N LYS A 467 54.70 -24.58 -5.13
CA LYS A 467 55.00 -25.55 -4.05
C LYS A 467 53.92 -26.59 -3.71
N GLU A 468 52.71 -26.50 -4.27
CA GLU A 468 51.56 -27.28 -3.76
C GLU A 468 51.29 -28.66 -4.42
N ARG A 469 52.02 -29.09 -5.45
CA ARG A 469 51.62 -30.26 -6.27
C ARG A 469 52.21 -31.65 -5.93
N ALA A 470 53.03 -31.81 -4.88
CA ALA A 470 53.85 -33.02 -4.71
C ALA A 470 53.36 -34.10 -3.71
N ALA A 471 52.26 -33.93 -2.96
CA ALA A 471 52.00 -34.76 -1.77
C ALA A 471 50.89 -35.83 -1.88
N ARG A 472 50.42 -36.21 -3.08
CA ARG A 472 49.10 -36.88 -3.24
C ARG A 472 49.08 -38.34 -3.73
N GLU A 473 50.20 -39.07 -3.82
CA GLU A 473 50.22 -40.31 -4.64
C GLU A 473 50.50 -41.69 -3.98
N ASP A 474 50.71 -41.88 -2.66
CA ASP A 474 51.32 -43.16 -2.17
C ASP A 474 50.51 -44.20 -1.33
N LEU A 475 49.18 -44.11 -1.09
CA LEU A 475 48.51 -45.01 -0.11
C LEU A 475 47.72 -46.23 -0.66
N ILE A 476 47.60 -46.43 -1.97
CA ILE A 476 46.68 -47.44 -2.56
C ILE A 476 47.40 -48.71 -3.02
N ARG A 477 48.07 -49.45 -2.13
CA ARG A 477 48.79 -50.70 -2.50
C ARG A 477 48.71 -51.91 -1.55
N GLN A 478 47.98 -51.85 -0.45
CA GLN A 478 47.82 -52.99 0.46
C GLN A 478 46.34 -52.94 0.86
N ILE A 479 45.48 -53.95 0.74
CA ILE A 479 45.60 -55.32 1.18
C ILE A 479 44.49 -56.08 0.42
N ARG A 480 44.88 -56.87 -0.58
CA ARG A 480 44.05 -57.90 -1.24
C ARG A 480 44.87 -59.18 -1.30
N ALA A 481 44.61 -60.11 -0.38
CA ALA A 481 44.84 -61.56 -0.47
C ALA A 481 44.67 -62.16 0.95
N LEU A 482 44.02 -63.28 1.22
CA LEU A 482 43.23 -64.28 0.48
C LEU A 482 42.70 -65.32 1.52
N ASP A 483 41.94 -66.30 1.03
CA ASP A 483 41.72 -67.66 1.57
C ASP A 483 40.49 -67.97 2.44
N ARG A 484 39.92 -69.20 2.45
CA ARG A 484 39.39 -70.17 1.45
C ARG A 484 38.76 -71.33 2.28
N VAL A 485 37.69 -71.95 1.77
CA VAL A 485 36.71 -72.87 2.45
C VAL A 485 37.05 -74.37 2.31
N HIS A 486 36.51 -75.28 3.16
CA HIS A 486 36.38 -76.74 2.91
C HIS A 486 35.01 -77.32 3.38
N ARG A 487 34.55 -78.44 2.77
CA ARG A 487 33.24 -79.14 2.92
C ARG A 487 33.36 -80.67 3.20
N GLU A 488 32.20 -81.27 3.54
CA GLU A 488 31.82 -82.53 4.24
C GLU A 488 31.76 -83.85 3.41
N HIS A 489 31.44 -85.00 4.06
CA HIS A 489 31.11 -86.32 3.44
C HIS A 489 30.06 -87.16 4.23
N VAL A 490 29.24 -88.02 3.57
CA VAL A 490 28.12 -88.85 4.12
C VAL A 490 28.15 -90.32 3.57
N ALA A 491 27.52 -91.32 4.25
CA ALA A 491 27.36 -92.74 3.83
C ALA A 491 25.94 -93.35 4.08
N VAL A 492 25.58 -94.47 3.40
CA VAL A 492 24.22 -95.01 3.04
C VAL A 492 23.70 -96.20 3.93
N PHE A 493 22.36 -96.39 4.07
CA PHE A 493 21.60 -97.25 5.02
C PHE A 493 20.70 -98.36 4.38
N ASP A 494 20.44 -99.49 5.09
CA ASP A 494 19.69 -100.72 4.66
C ASP A 494 18.30 -100.87 5.36
N PRO A 495 17.18 -101.10 4.62
CA PRO A 495 15.82 -101.01 5.15
C PRO A 495 15.19 -102.26 5.82
N THR A 496 15.83 -103.42 5.89
CA THR A 496 15.20 -104.60 6.55
C THR A 496 15.63 -104.80 8.00
N GLU A 497 16.67 -104.08 8.45
CA GLU A 497 17.07 -104.04 9.85
C GLU A 497 16.37 -102.89 10.58
N THR A 498 15.96 -103.14 11.82
CA THR A 498 15.70 -102.06 12.78
C THR A 498 17.02 -101.39 13.13
N ALA A 499 16.99 -100.10 13.46
CA ALA A 499 18.20 -99.32 13.70
C ALA A 499 18.97 -99.75 14.98
N LYS A 500 18.41 -100.66 15.79
CA LYS A 500 18.99 -101.23 17.02
C LYS A 500 19.49 -100.12 17.98
N LEU A 501 18.76 -99.01 18.03
CA LEU A 501 19.10 -97.83 18.84
C LEU A 501 18.58 -97.94 20.28
N GLY A 502 17.85 -99.02 20.60
CA GLY A 502 17.35 -99.30 21.95
C GLY A 502 16.11 -98.48 22.33
N LEU A 503 15.41 -97.89 21.35
CA LEU A 503 14.13 -97.23 21.60
C LEU A 503 13.00 -98.27 21.68
N LEU A 504 12.07 -98.07 22.62
CA LEU A 504 10.97 -99.00 22.92
C LEU A 504 9.97 -99.21 21.76
N GLU A 505 10.02 -98.41 20.70
CA GLU A 505 9.09 -98.43 19.56
C GLU A 505 9.77 -98.68 18.20
N GLU A 506 10.90 -99.39 18.17
CA GLU A 506 11.53 -99.77 16.90
C GLU A 506 10.75 -100.87 16.18
N MET A 507 10.33 -100.60 14.94
CA MET A 507 9.70 -101.59 14.05
C MET A 507 10.49 -101.66 12.75
N SER A 508 10.57 -102.86 12.17
CA SER A 508 11.20 -103.02 10.86
C SER A 508 10.43 -102.22 9.81
N LEU A 509 11.10 -101.78 8.74
CA LEU A 509 10.42 -101.08 7.66
C LEU A 509 9.29 -101.91 7.03
N ALA A 510 9.38 -103.25 7.11
CA ALA A 510 8.36 -104.17 6.67
C ALA A 510 7.10 -104.16 7.56
N GLU A 511 7.25 -104.20 8.89
CA GLU A 511 6.13 -104.12 9.83
C GLU A 511 5.43 -102.76 9.80
N LEU A 512 6.21 -101.70 9.59
CA LEU A 512 5.70 -100.36 9.34
C LEU A 512 4.76 -100.35 8.12
N ARG A 513 5.10 -101.08 7.05
CA ARG A 513 4.27 -101.13 5.82
C ARG A 513 2.88 -101.75 6.05
N GLU A 514 2.75 -102.81 6.86
CA GLU A 514 1.46 -103.44 7.15
C GLU A 514 0.59 -102.57 8.06
N ARG A 515 1.17 -101.95 9.10
CA ARG A 515 0.44 -100.98 9.93
C ARG A 515 0.00 -99.76 9.12
N LEU A 516 0.83 -99.31 8.18
CA LEU A 516 0.48 -98.26 7.24
C LEU A 516 -0.70 -98.68 6.34
N ARG A 517 -0.80 -99.94 5.93
CA ARG A 517 -1.91 -100.43 5.10
C ARG A 517 -3.26 -100.32 5.81
N VAL A 518 -3.36 -100.78 7.06
CA VAL A 518 -4.59 -100.66 7.86
C VAL A 518 -4.94 -99.20 8.10
N ARG A 519 -3.95 -98.39 8.50
CA ARG A 519 -4.14 -96.94 8.63
C ARG A 519 -4.57 -96.28 7.32
N HIS A 520 -4.10 -96.74 6.17
CA HIS A 520 -4.53 -96.24 4.86
C HIS A 520 -6.00 -96.53 4.58
N GLU A 521 -6.53 -97.68 5.00
CA GLU A 521 -7.96 -98.01 4.83
C GLU A 521 -8.86 -97.18 5.74
N ASP A 522 -8.48 -97.01 7.01
CA ASP A 522 -9.18 -96.12 7.93
C ASP A 522 -9.13 -94.66 7.45
N GLN A 523 -7.97 -94.24 6.94
CA GLN A 523 -7.79 -92.92 6.35
C GLN A 523 -8.69 -92.74 5.11
N LYS A 524 -8.84 -93.75 4.24
CA LYS A 524 -9.77 -93.69 3.08
C LYS A 524 -11.22 -93.53 3.51
N ARG A 525 -11.69 -94.28 4.51
CA ARG A 525 -13.06 -94.15 5.03
C ARG A 525 -13.31 -92.77 5.63
N TRP A 526 -12.36 -92.27 6.42
CA TRP A 526 -12.42 -90.92 6.96
C TRP A 526 -12.44 -89.86 5.85
N GLU A 527 -11.64 -90.04 4.79
CA GLU A 527 -11.64 -89.17 3.61
C GLU A 527 -12.99 -89.17 2.88
N GLU A 528 -13.64 -90.33 2.73
CA GLU A 528 -14.96 -90.45 2.08
C GLU A 528 -16.05 -89.73 2.86
N SER A 529 -16.19 -89.98 4.16
CA SER A 529 -17.15 -89.24 5.01
C SER A 529 -16.83 -87.74 5.06
N ARG A 530 -15.54 -87.37 5.03
CA ARG A 530 -15.13 -85.97 4.94
C ARG A 530 -15.49 -85.35 3.59
N ARG A 531 -15.43 -86.10 2.49
CA ARG A 531 -15.85 -85.63 1.16
C ARG A 531 -17.36 -85.40 1.10
N GLU A 532 -18.16 -86.30 1.66
CA GLU A 532 -19.63 -86.15 1.72
C GLU A 532 -20.04 -84.90 2.50
N THR A 533 -19.51 -84.70 3.70
CA THR A 533 -19.77 -83.48 4.51
C THR A 533 -19.31 -82.21 3.79
N ILE A 534 -18.19 -82.25 3.08
CA ILE A 534 -17.74 -81.11 2.26
C ILE A 534 -18.71 -80.84 1.10
N LEU A 535 -19.34 -81.86 0.51
CA LEU A 535 -20.30 -81.70 -0.58
C LEU A 535 -21.61 -81.09 -0.09
N THR A 536 -22.16 -81.57 1.03
CA THR A 536 -23.39 -81.01 1.63
C THR A 536 -23.17 -79.56 2.04
N ASP A 537 -22.07 -79.26 2.73
CA ASP A 537 -21.70 -77.89 3.11
C ASP A 537 -21.57 -76.96 1.89
N LYS A 538 -21.03 -77.46 0.78
CA LYS A 538 -20.90 -76.69 -0.47
C LYS A 538 -22.26 -76.40 -1.09
N GLN A 539 -23.17 -77.37 -1.07
CA GLN A 539 -24.53 -77.20 -1.59
C GLN A 539 -25.30 -76.16 -0.76
N GLU A 540 -25.30 -76.29 0.56
CA GLU A 540 -25.95 -75.33 1.46
C GLU A 540 -25.39 -73.92 1.29
N LYS A 541 -24.06 -73.78 1.28
CA LYS A 541 -23.40 -72.47 1.04
C LYS A 541 -23.76 -71.89 -0.32
N SER A 542 -23.95 -72.71 -1.35
CA SER A 542 -24.33 -72.23 -2.68
C SER A 542 -25.77 -71.69 -2.72
N VAL A 543 -26.72 -72.37 -2.05
CA VAL A 543 -28.12 -71.93 -1.94
C VAL A 543 -28.20 -70.62 -1.16
N ASP A 544 -27.55 -70.56 0.00
CA ASP A 544 -27.46 -69.35 0.82
C ASP A 544 -26.91 -68.14 0.06
N LEU A 545 -25.86 -68.34 -0.73
CA LEU A 545 -25.24 -67.27 -1.52
C LEU A 545 -26.16 -66.79 -2.64
N LEU A 546 -26.93 -67.69 -3.28
CA LEU A 546 -27.90 -67.34 -4.31
C LEU A 546 -29.06 -66.51 -3.74
N GLU A 547 -29.60 -66.89 -2.57
CA GLU A 547 -30.66 -66.13 -1.91
C GLU A 547 -30.20 -64.71 -1.50
N LYS A 548 -29.00 -64.61 -0.94
CA LYS A 548 -28.40 -63.31 -0.58
C LYS A 548 -28.13 -62.47 -1.82
N ALA A 549 -27.65 -63.07 -2.91
CA ALA A 549 -27.38 -62.39 -4.17
C ALA A 549 -28.65 -61.84 -4.84
N THR A 550 -29.73 -62.63 -4.90
CA THR A 550 -31.01 -62.21 -5.48
C THR A 550 -31.65 -61.09 -4.66
N SER A 551 -31.59 -61.20 -3.33
CA SER A 551 -32.04 -60.16 -2.40
C SER A 551 -31.24 -58.86 -2.56
N ALA A 552 -29.91 -58.96 -2.66
CA ALA A 552 -29.03 -57.82 -2.91
C ALA A 552 -29.34 -57.16 -4.27
N ALA A 553 -29.50 -57.94 -5.34
CA ALA A 553 -29.83 -57.42 -6.67
C ALA A 553 -31.16 -56.64 -6.67
N ARG A 554 -32.19 -57.14 -5.98
CA ARG A 554 -33.48 -56.44 -5.82
C ARG A 554 -33.30 -55.09 -5.12
N ARG A 555 -32.51 -55.06 -4.02
CA ARG A 555 -32.20 -53.83 -3.28
C ARG A 555 -31.41 -52.83 -4.12
N ARG A 556 -30.43 -53.27 -4.90
CA ARG A 556 -29.68 -52.40 -5.82
C ARG A 556 -30.58 -51.74 -6.84
N ARG A 557 -31.50 -52.48 -7.46
CA ARG A 557 -32.47 -51.91 -8.43
C ARG A 557 -33.35 -50.85 -7.77
N ALA A 558 -33.89 -51.14 -6.59
CA ALA A 558 -34.73 -50.20 -5.84
C ALA A 558 -33.96 -48.92 -5.43
N THR A 559 -32.76 -49.08 -4.86
CA THR A 559 -31.89 -47.95 -4.47
C THR A 559 -31.39 -47.16 -5.66
N ALA A 560 -31.06 -47.81 -6.78
CA ALA A 560 -30.66 -47.13 -8.01
C ALA A 560 -31.79 -46.26 -8.57
N SER A 561 -33.01 -46.79 -8.63
CA SER A 561 -34.23 -46.05 -9.01
C SER A 561 -34.47 -44.85 -8.09
N ALA A 562 -34.49 -45.07 -6.77
CA ALA A 562 -34.70 -44.00 -5.78
C ALA A 562 -33.60 -42.92 -5.86
N ASN A 563 -32.34 -43.32 -5.99
CA ASN A 563 -31.21 -42.41 -6.11
C ASN A 563 -31.20 -41.64 -7.44
N ALA A 564 -31.70 -42.24 -8.53
CA ALA A 564 -31.87 -41.54 -9.80
C ALA A 564 -32.95 -40.46 -9.69
N ALA A 565 -34.10 -40.79 -9.08
CA ALA A 565 -35.18 -39.83 -8.83
C ALA A 565 -34.77 -38.72 -7.85
N ALA A 566 -34.01 -39.03 -6.79
CA ALA A 566 -33.50 -38.04 -5.85
C ALA A 566 -32.47 -37.09 -6.51
N ARG A 567 -31.60 -37.64 -7.37
CA ARG A 567 -30.62 -36.84 -8.12
C ARG A 567 -31.28 -35.91 -9.13
N SER A 568 -32.30 -36.37 -9.86
CA SER A 568 -33.03 -35.50 -10.79
C SER A 568 -33.76 -34.37 -10.06
N LYS A 569 -34.43 -34.67 -8.94
CA LYS A 569 -35.07 -33.66 -8.07
C LYS A 569 -34.07 -32.65 -7.51
N LYS A 570 -32.93 -33.10 -6.97
CA LYS A 570 -31.88 -32.21 -6.44
C LYS A 570 -31.29 -31.33 -7.53
N LYS A 571 -31.05 -31.86 -8.73
CA LYS A 571 -30.56 -31.09 -9.88
C LYS A 571 -31.57 -30.03 -10.32
N ALA A 572 -32.86 -30.37 -10.38
CA ALA A 572 -33.92 -29.43 -10.72
C ALA A 572 -34.05 -28.30 -9.67
N LEU A 573 -34.01 -28.65 -8.37
CA LEU A 573 -34.04 -27.67 -7.28
C LEU A 573 -32.80 -26.77 -7.26
N ALA A 574 -31.61 -27.31 -7.52
CA ALA A 574 -30.39 -26.53 -7.61
C ALA A 574 -30.45 -25.54 -8.78
N ALA A 575 -30.88 -26.00 -9.96
CA ALA A 575 -31.05 -25.13 -11.12
C ALA A 575 -32.09 -24.02 -10.86
N ALA A 576 -33.21 -24.34 -10.19
CA ALA A 576 -34.20 -23.35 -9.81
C ALA A 576 -33.63 -22.30 -8.84
N ARG A 577 -32.88 -22.74 -7.80
CA ARG A 577 -32.20 -21.84 -6.85
C ARG A 577 -31.17 -20.94 -7.52
N GLU A 578 -30.36 -21.49 -8.44
CA GLU A 578 -29.39 -20.70 -9.20
C GLU A 578 -30.06 -19.62 -10.05
N MET A 579 -31.19 -19.94 -10.68
CA MET A 579 -31.97 -18.98 -11.45
C MET A 579 -32.57 -17.87 -10.57
N GLU A 580 -33.08 -18.23 -9.38
CA GLU A 580 -33.57 -17.26 -8.39
C GLU A 580 -32.44 -16.34 -7.87
N GLU A 581 -31.28 -16.90 -7.55
CA GLU A 581 -30.10 -16.13 -7.10
C GLU A 581 -29.60 -15.19 -8.21
N GLN A 582 -29.57 -15.64 -9.47
CA GLN A 582 -29.23 -14.78 -10.60
C GLN A 582 -30.24 -13.66 -10.81
N ALA A 583 -31.54 -13.94 -10.67
CA ALA A 583 -32.59 -12.93 -10.77
C ALA A 583 -32.46 -11.88 -9.65
N LEU A 584 -32.20 -12.31 -8.41
CA LEU A 584 -31.94 -11.42 -7.27
C LEU A 584 -30.69 -10.57 -7.49
N ARG A 585 -29.59 -11.16 -7.94
CA ARG A 585 -28.35 -10.41 -8.30
C ARG A 585 -28.62 -9.36 -9.36
N ARG A 586 -29.41 -9.69 -10.39
CA ARG A 586 -29.78 -8.72 -11.44
C ARG A 586 -30.60 -7.57 -10.86
N LYS A 587 -31.58 -7.85 -10.00
CA LYS A 587 -32.38 -6.82 -9.30
C LYS A 587 -31.48 -5.92 -8.45
N ASN A 588 -30.64 -6.49 -7.59
CA ASN A 588 -29.74 -5.73 -6.72
C ASN A 588 -28.75 -4.85 -7.51
N ASN A 589 -28.24 -5.37 -8.64
CA ASN A 589 -27.36 -4.59 -9.51
C ASN A 589 -28.09 -3.41 -10.18
N LEU A 590 -29.36 -3.59 -10.56
CA LEU A 590 -30.20 -2.52 -11.10
C LEU A 590 -30.46 -1.45 -10.03
N GLU A 591 -30.84 -1.85 -8.82
CA GLU A 591 -31.05 -0.93 -7.68
C GLU A 591 -29.77 -0.15 -7.34
N LEU A 592 -28.61 -0.83 -7.36
CA LEU A 592 -27.32 -0.17 -7.19
C LEU A 592 -27.05 0.86 -8.30
N ALA A 593 -27.28 0.50 -9.56
CA ALA A 593 -27.08 1.40 -10.69
C ALA A 593 -27.99 2.64 -10.61
N GLU A 594 -29.25 2.46 -10.19
CA GLU A 594 -30.17 3.58 -9.94
C GLU A 594 -29.70 4.48 -8.79
N LYS A 595 -29.22 3.90 -7.68
CA LYS A 595 -28.65 4.65 -6.56
C LYS A 595 -27.43 5.48 -7.01
N LEU A 596 -26.51 4.89 -7.78
CA LEU A 596 -25.34 5.60 -8.30
C LEU A 596 -25.73 6.73 -9.28
N LYS A 597 -26.75 6.52 -10.12
CA LYS A 597 -27.29 7.58 -10.99
C LYS A 597 -27.85 8.74 -10.19
N ARG A 598 -28.68 8.49 -9.17
CA ARG A 598 -29.23 9.54 -8.30
C ARG A 598 -28.12 10.33 -7.60
N GLN A 599 -27.14 9.64 -7.02
CA GLN A 599 -25.99 10.30 -6.37
C GLN A 599 -25.18 11.18 -7.34
N ARG A 600 -25.07 10.76 -8.61
CA ARG A 600 -24.42 11.55 -9.65
C ARG A 600 -25.25 12.78 -10.01
N GLU A 601 -26.55 12.62 -10.19
CA GLU A 601 -27.50 13.70 -10.51
C GLU A 601 -27.54 14.76 -9.39
N GLU A 602 -27.68 14.34 -8.13
CA GLU A 602 -27.68 15.21 -6.94
C GLU A 602 -26.39 16.03 -6.87
N ARG A 603 -25.23 15.41 -7.13
CA ARG A 603 -23.95 16.12 -7.12
C ARG A 603 -23.79 17.05 -8.30
N THR A 604 -24.23 16.68 -9.50
CA THR A 604 -24.24 17.61 -10.65
C THR A 604 -25.09 18.84 -10.35
N GLN A 605 -26.27 18.65 -9.75
CA GLN A 605 -27.13 19.75 -9.32
C GLN A 605 -26.46 20.62 -8.26
N GLN A 606 -25.74 20.04 -7.30
CA GLN A 606 -24.96 20.80 -6.31
C GLN A 606 -23.85 21.64 -6.97
N THR A 607 -23.10 21.06 -7.92
CA THR A 607 -22.05 21.80 -8.63
C THR A 607 -22.62 22.93 -9.50
N GLU A 608 -23.77 22.70 -10.14
CA GLU A 608 -24.45 23.73 -10.92
C GLU A 608 -24.96 24.87 -10.03
N LYS A 609 -25.53 24.56 -8.86
CA LYS A 609 -25.93 25.57 -7.88
C LYS A 609 -24.75 26.41 -7.40
N LEU A 610 -23.64 25.79 -6.99
CA LEU A 610 -22.44 26.51 -6.57
C LEU A 610 -21.86 27.38 -7.69
N ARG A 611 -21.90 26.89 -8.94
CA ARG A 611 -21.48 27.66 -10.10
C ARG A 611 -22.37 28.89 -10.29
N LEU A 612 -23.69 28.74 -10.26
CA LEU A 612 -24.62 29.87 -10.38
C LEU A 612 -24.42 30.90 -9.25
N GLU A 613 -24.26 30.44 -8.01
CA GLU A 613 -23.95 31.31 -6.87
C GLU A 613 -22.61 32.06 -7.06
N SER A 614 -21.59 31.41 -7.62
CA SER A 614 -20.30 32.05 -7.92
C SER A 614 -20.43 33.12 -9.01
N GLU A 615 -21.24 32.88 -10.04
CA GLU A 615 -21.53 33.83 -11.12
C GLU A 615 -22.34 35.04 -10.58
N GLU A 616 -23.30 34.80 -9.70
CA GLU A 616 -24.05 35.86 -8.99
C GLU A 616 -23.15 36.70 -8.08
N LEU A 617 -22.23 36.07 -7.33
CA LEU A 617 -21.27 36.81 -6.50
C LEU A 617 -20.29 37.62 -7.35
N ALA A 618 -19.82 37.08 -8.46
CA ALA A 618 -18.95 37.80 -9.40
C ALA A 618 -19.65 39.00 -10.02
N THR A 619 -20.92 38.85 -10.42
CA THR A 619 -21.72 39.97 -10.95
C THR A 619 -21.97 41.03 -9.87
N ARG A 620 -22.35 40.66 -8.65
CA ARG A 620 -22.49 41.60 -7.51
C ARG A 620 -21.20 42.36 -7.22
N ARG A 621 -20.04 41.69 -7.25
CA ARG A 621 -18.71 42.33 -7.09
C ARG A 621 -18.41 43.33 -8.21
N ARG A 622 -18.75 43.00 -9.47
CA ARG A 622 -18.60 43.94 -10.61
C ARG A 622 -19.47 45.18 -10.45
N PHE A 623 -20.70 45.05 -9.99
CA PHE A 623 -21.58 46.20 -9.72
C PHE A 623 -21.06 47.09 -8.58
N LEU A 624 -20.56 46.50 -7.49
CA LEU A 624 -19.96 47.26 -6.38
C LEU A 624 -18.63 47.94 -6.78
N GLY A 625 -17.81 47.30 -7.60
CA GLY A 625 -16.58 47.89 -8.14
C GLY A 625 -16.85 49.06 -9.09
N ALA A 626 -17.86 48.95 -9.95
CA ALA A 626 -18.29 50.04 -10.82
C ALA A 626 -18.82 51.26 -10.02
N ALA A 627 -19.52 51.01 -8.92
CA ALA A 627 -19.98 52.09 -8.03
C ALA A 627 -18.83 52.82 -7.31
N LYS A 628 -17.73 52.11 -6.98
CA LYS A 628 -16.54 52.71 -6.36
C LYS A 628 -15.80 53.65 -7.33
N ASN A 629 -15.62 53.23 -8.59
CA ASN A 629 -14.98 54.08 -9.61
C ASN A 629 -15.80 55.34 -9.90
N MET A 630 -17.13 55.22 -9.99
CA MET A 630 -18.03 56.37 -10.16
C MET A 630 -18.00 57.34 -8.97
N LEU A 631 -17.78 56.85 -7.75
CA LEU A 631 -17.62 57.70 -6.55
C LEU A 631 -16.28 58.43 -6.53
N GLU A 632 -15.20 57.78 -6.96
CA GLU A 632 -13.86 58.38 -7.07
C GLU A 632 -13.81 59.47 -8.15
N GLU A 633 -14.43 59.25 -9.31
CA GLU A 633 -14.56 60.27 -10.36
C GLU A 633 -15.32 61.50 -9.87
N ASN A 634 -16.47 61.30 -9.21
CA ASN A 634 -17.23 62.40 -8.62
C ASN A 634 -16.45 63.15 -7.53
N HIS A 635 -15.59 62.47 -6.77
CA HIS A 635 -14.73 63.09 -5.77
C HIS A 635 -13.65 63.97 -6.43
N PHE A 636 -13.00 63.49 -7.49
CA PHE A 636 -12.01 64.26 -8.24
C PHE A 636 -12.63 65.48 -8.94
N ASP A 637 -13.83 65.36 -9.49
CA ASP A 637 -14.52 66.48 -10.12
C ASP A 637 -14.98 67.53 -9.10
N GLN A 638 -15.39 67.11 -7.89
CA GLN A 638 -15.68 68.04 -6.80
C GLN A 638 -14.43 68.80 -6.34
N LEU A 639 -13.26 68.14 -6.30
CA LEU A 639 -11.98 68.78 -5.99
C LEU A 639 -11.58 69.79 -7.07
N LYS A 640 -11.72 69.46 -8.37
CA LYS A 640 -11.50 70.41 -9.48
C LYS A 640 -12.41 71.62 -9.38
N CYS A 641 -13.71 71.41 -9.17
CA CYS A 641 -14.69 72.48 -8.94
C CYS A 641 -14.36 73.32 -7.69
N GLY A 642 -13.73 72.73 -6.67
CA GLY A 642 -13.22 73.44 -5.49
C GLY A 642 -12.04 74.36 -5.84
N PHE A 643 -11.06 73.86 -6.58
CA PHE A 643 -9.91 74.64 -7.05
C PHE A 643 -10.33 75.79 -7.98
N GLU A 644 -11.27 75.56 -8.89
CA GLU A 644 -11.80 76.61 -9.78
C GLU A 644 -12.53 77.71 -9.02
N ARG A 645 -13.31 77.37 -8.00
CA ARG A 645 -13.96 78.34 -7.11
C ARG A 645 -12.94 79.18 -6.34
N GLN A 646 -11.87 78.55 -5.84
CA GLN A 646 -10.81 79.26 -5.14
C GLN A 646 -10.02 80.20 -6.07
N ALA A 647 -9.76 79.78 -7.31
CA ALA A 647 -9.12 80.62 -8.32
C ALA A 647 -9.98 81.82 -8.71
N LYS A 648 -11.29 81.63 -8.95
CA LYS A 648 -12.23 82.72 -9.24
C LYS A 648 -12.35 83.71 -8.08
N ASN A 649 -12.40 83.22 -6.85
CA ASN A 649 -12.44 84.09 -5.67
C ASN A 649 -11.17 84.94 -5.54
N ARG A 650 -9.98 84.36 -5.76
CA ARG A 650 -8.70 85.11 -5.77
C ARG A 650 -8.62 86.15 -6.88
N GLN A 651 -9.15 85.83 -8.07
CA GLN A 651 -9.22 86.80 -9.16
C GLN A 651 -10.21 87.93 -8.85
N GLY A 652 -11.36 87.61 -8.27
CA GLY A 652 -12.37 88.59 -7.84
C GLY A 652 -11.85 89.53 -6.75
N THR A 653 -11.12 89.02 -5.76
CA THR A 653 -10.50 89.87 -4.72
C THR A 653 -9.46 90.81 -5.30
N HIS A 654 -8.60 90.34 -6.21
CA HIS A 654 -7.62 91.20 -6.86
C HIS A 654 -8.25 92.26 -7.77
N GLN A 655 -9.34 91.94 -8.48
CA GLN A 655 -10.07 92.94 -9.27
C GLN A 655 -10.75 93.99 -8.38
N TYR A 656 -11.28 93.57 -7.23
CA TYR A 656 -11.88 94.51 -6.27
C TYR A 656 -10.81 95.42 -5.64
N GLU A 657 -9.64 94.87 -5.28
CA GLU A 657 -8.49 95.62 -4.81
C GLU A 657 -7.94 96.60 -5.86
N SER A 658 -7.93 96.23 -7.15
CA SER A 658 -7.48 97.14 -8.21
C SER A 658 -8.48 98.28 -8.45
N ILE A 659 -9.78 97.99 -8.48
CA ILE A 659 -10.84 98.99 -8.64
C ILE A 659 -10.86 99.97 -7.45
N THR A 660 -10.70 99.46 -6.22
CA THR A 660 -10.63 100.31 -5.03
C THR A 660 -9.40 101.21 -5.04
N MET A 661 -8.23 100.69 -5.44
CA MET A 661 -7.01 101.49 -5.62
C MET A 661 -7.16 102.58 -6.69
N GLU A 662 -7.81 102.28 -7.82
CA GLU A 662 -8.08 103.28 -8.86
C GLU A 662 -9.07 104.36 -8.39
N ASN A 663 -10.11 103.97 -7.66
CA ASN A 663 -11.08 104.92 -7.11
C ASN A 663 -10.44 105.86 -6.08
N VAL A 664 -9.54 105.36 -5.23
CA VAL A 664 -8.76 106.19 -4.28
C VAL A 664 -7.88 107.19 -5.04
N ARG A 665 -7.15 106.74 -6.08
CA ARG A 665 -6.35 107.63 -6.93
C ARG A 665 -7.20 108.70 -7.64
N ALA A 666 -8.37 108.32 -8.16
CA ALA A 666 -9.30 109.26 -8.79
C ALA A 666 -9.83 110.29 -7.79
N GLN A 667 -10.11 109.89 -6.55
CA GLN A 667 -10.55 110.78 -5.48
C GLN A 667 -9.44 111.76 -5.07
N GLU A 668 -8.19 111.31 -4.94
CA GLU A 668 -7.03 112.18 -4.69
C GLU A 668 -6.83 113.21 -5.82
N HIS A 669 -6.96 112.79 -7.07
CA HIS A 669 -6.89 113.69 -8.21
C HIS A 669 -7.98 114.76 -8.19
N ARG A 670 -9.22 114.40 -7.83
CA ARG A 670 -10.33 115.36 -7.68
C ARG A 670 -10.08 116.34 -6.54
N MET A 671 -9.66 115.86 -5.36
CA MET A 671 -9.34 116.74 -4.23
C MET A 671 -8.20 117.73 -4.57
N ASN A 672 -7.17 117.27 -5.28
CA ASN A 672 -6.07 118.13 -5.72
C ASN A 672 -6.51 119.17 -6.77
N ALA A 673 -7.46 118.83 -7.65
CA ALA A 673 -8.04 119.77 -8.60
C ALA A 673 -8.89 120.84 -7.88
N ASP A 674 -9.77 120.42 -6.96
CA ASP A 674 -10.62 121.31 -6.16
C ASP A 674 -9.78 122.24 -5.28
N TYR A 675 -8.68 121.75 -4.70
CA TYR A 675 -7.75 122.57 -3.92
C TYR A 675 -7.09 123.67 -4.78
N ARG A 676 -6.70 123.33 -6.02
CA ARG A 676 -6.12 124.30 -6.98
C ARG A 676 -7.16 125.33 -7.42
N GLU A 677 -8.41 124.95 -7.64
CA GLU A 677 -9.48 125.90 -7.95
C GLU A 677 -9.79 126.84 -6.79
N ARG A 678 -9.86 126.32 -5.56
CA ARG A 678 -10.06 127.15 -4.36
C ARG A 678 -8.94 128.18 -4.19
N GLN A 679 -7.68 127.80 -4.44
CA GLN A 679 -6.57 128.76 -4.43
C GLN A 679 -6.68 129.83 -5.54
N ARG A 680 -7.15 129.46 -6.74
CA ARG A 680 -7.38 130.42 -7.83
C ARG A 680 -8.49 131.41 -7.49
N LEU A 681 -9.61 130.93 -6.95
CA LEU A 681 -10.73 131.78 -6.53
C LEU A 681 -10.32 132.71 -5.39
N ALA A 682 -9.59 132.21 -4.38
CA ALA A 682 -9.09 133.04 -3.28
C ALA A 682 -8.21 134.20 -3.77
N LYS A 683 -7.30 133.95 -4.73
CA LYS A 683 -6.50 135.01 -5.36
C LYS A 683 -7.35 136.03 -6.12
N GLN A 684 -8.38 135.58 -6.85
CA GLN A 684 -9.29 136.49 -7.54
C GLN A 684 -10.09 137.36 -6.58
N TYR A 685 -10.53 136.83 -5.44
CA TYR A 685 -11.19 137.62 -4.39
C TYR A 685 -10.25 138.65 -3.76
N GLU A 686 -9.00 138.28 -3.46
CA GLU A 686 -7.99 139.22 -2.93
C GLU A 686 -7.69 140.36 -3.93
N GLU A 687 -7.63 140.06 -5.23
CA GLU A 687 -7.45 141.07 -6.28
C GLU A 687 -8.66 142.01 -6.41
N GLN A 688 -9.88 141.48 -6.29
CA GLN A 688 -11.11 142.28 -6.32
C GLN A 688 -11.24 143.19 -5.08
N GLU A 689 -10.88 142.70 -3.88
CA GLU A 689 -10.87 143.52 -2.68
C GLU A 689 -9.86 144.68 -2.79
N ARG A 690 -8.64 144.41 -3.29
CA ARG A 690 -7.63 145.44 -3.54
C ARG A 690 -8.11 146.50 -4.54
N ALA A 691 -8.79 146.10 -5.61
CA ALA A 691 -9.36 147.03 -6.57
C ALA A 691 -10.48 147.90 -5.95
N SER A 692 -11.32 147.34 -5.08
CA SER A 692 -12.40 148.07 -4.40
C SER A 692 -11.89 149.11 -3.41
N ILE A 693 -10.80 148.81 -2.69
CA ILE A 693 -10.15 149.74 -1.76
C ILE A 693 -9.52 150.90 -2.54
N TYR A 694 -8.88 150.62 -3.68
CA TYR A 694 -8.28 151.66 -4.53
C TYR A 694 -9.34 152.60 -5.13
N ALA A 695 -10.51 152.07 -5.51
CA ALA A 695 -11.63 152.87 -6.00
C ALA A 695 -12.21 153.81 -4.93
N ARG A 696 -12.41 153.32 -3.70
CA ARG A 696 -12.89 154.16 -2.57
C ARG A 696 -11.91 155.27 -2.22
N ALA A 697 -10.61 154.98 -2.16
CA ALA A 697 -9.59 156.00 -1.88
C ALA A 697 -9.56 157.12 -2.94
N LYS A 698 -9.85 156.80 -4.20
CA LYS A 698 -9.92 157.77 -5.31
C LYS A 698 -11.16 158.68 -5.24
N GLU A 699 -12.29 158.17 -4.73
CA GLU A 699 -13.50 158.98 -4.55
C GLU A 699 -13.42 159.93 -3.36
N ASP A 700 -12.80 159.50 -2.25
CA ASP A 700 -12.60 160.35 -1.07
C ASP A 700 -11.64 161.51 -1.36
N ALA A 701 -10.59 161.29 -2.16
CA ALA A 701 -9.70 162.36 -2.61
C ALA A 701 -10.42 163.41 -3.48
N ARG A 702 -11.40 163.00 -4.29
CA ARG A 702 -12.21 163.93 -5.10
C ARG A 702 -13.19 164.76 -4.28
N ARG A 703 -13.67 164.24 -3.15
CA ARG A 703 -14.55 165.00 -2.24
C ARG A 703 -13.80 166.10 -1.50
N ARG A 704 -12.62 165.79 -0.95
CA ARG A 704 -11.79 166.78 -0.23
C ARG A 704 -11.40 167.98 -1.10
N ASN A 705 -11.01 167.74 -2.35
CA ASN A 705 -10.66 168.83 -3.28
C ASN A 705 -11.86 169.75 -3.61
N ARG A 706 -13.10 169.24 -3.59
CA ARG A 706 -14.30 170.07 -3.84
C ARG A 706 -14.63 170.97 -2.65
N GLU A 707 -14.45 170.46 -1.43
CA GLU A 707 -14.68 171.22 -0.20
C GLU A 707 -13.64 172.34 -0.03
N GLU A 708 -12.38 172.09 -0.39
CA GLU A 708 -11.31 173.10 -0.39
C GLU A 708 -11.57 174.25 -1.41
N ASP A 709 -12.05 173.93 -2.62
CA ASP A 709 -12.41 174.93 -3.63
C ASP A 709 -13.60 175.82 -3.23
N GLU A 710 -14.58 175.27 -2.49
CA GLU A 710 -15.76 176.01 -2.03
C GLU A 710 -15.42 176.99 -0.90
N THR A 711 -14.52 176.61 0.02
CA THR A 711 -14.05 177.49 1.10
C THR A 711 -13.23 178.68 0.59
N LEU A 712 -12.36 178.46 -0.40
CA LEU A 712 -11.59 179.52 -1.06
C LEU A 712 -12.48 180.53 -1.80
N ARG A 713 -13.55 180.07 -2.45
CA ARG A 713 -14.52 180.94 -3.15
C ARG A 713 -15.37 181.78 -2.20
N ALA A 714 -15.67 181.29 -0.99
CA ALA A 714 -16.40 182.05 0.03
C ALA A 714 -15.56 183.21 0.60
N LEU A 715 -14.25 182.98 0.77
CA LEU A 715 -13.31 183.97 1.31
C LEU A 715 -13.13 185.18 0.38
N VAL A 716 -13.01 184.93 -0.93
CA VAL A 716 -12.89 185.97 -1.98
C VAL A 716 -14.14 186.85 -2.06
N ARG A 717 -15.34 186.27 -1.90
CA ARG A 717 -16.60 187.03 -1.94
C ARG A 717 -16.75 188.01 -0.77
N HIS A 718 -16.26 187.63 0.41
CA HIS A 718 -16.31 188.48 1.60
C HIS A 718 -15.35 189.68 1.50
N GLU A 719 -14.16 189.51 0.90
CA GLU A 719 -13.24 190.63 0.65
C GLU A 719 -13.77 191.62 -0.39
N GLN A 720 -14.43 191.15 -1.45
CA GLN A 720 -15.05 192.01 -2.46
C GLN A 720 -16.16 192.89 -1.87
N GLN A 721 -16.95 192.38 -0.93
CA GLN A 721 -18.00 193.16 -0.24
C GLN A 721 -17.42 194.25 0.67
N ARG A 722 -16.28 194.02 1.31
CA ARG A 722 -15.54 195.05 2.08
C ARG A 722 -15.00 196.17 1.18
N PHE A 723 -14.48 195.82 0.00
CA PHE A 723 -13.93 196.80 -0.94
C PHE A 723 -15.00 197.74 -1.54
N VAL A 724 -16.19 197.21 -1.83
CA VAL A 724 -17.31 198.00 -2.37
C VAL A 724 -17.88 198.98 -1.33
N HIS A 725 -17.94 198.58 -0.05
CA HIS A 725 -18.39 199.45 1.04
C HIS A 725 -17.42 200.63 1.29
N ALA A 726 -16.11 200.40 1.15
CA ALA A 726 -15.09 201.46 1.27
C ALA A 726 -15.09 202.44 0.07
N ARG A 727 -15.45 201.97 -1.13
CA ARG A 727 -15.53 202.81 -2.33
C ARG A 727 -16.77 203.71 -2.35
N GLY A 728 -17.90 203.25 -1.82
CA GLY A 728 -19.15 204.04 -1.76
C GLY A 728 -19.07 205.25 -0.81
N THR A 729 -18.29 205.16 0.26
CA THR A 729 -18.14 206.25 1.24
C THR A 729 -17.19 207.38 0.79
N LEU A 730 -16.36 207.14 -0.25
CA LEU A 730 -15.39 208.11 -0.76
C LEU A 730 -15.84 208.89 -2.02
N GLN A 731 -16.86 208.45 -2.76
CA GLN A 731 -17.24 209.06 -4.05
C GLN A 731 -18.40 210.08 -4.03
N ALA A 732 -19.18 210.21 -2.94
CA ALA A 732 -20.32 211.16 -2.91
C ALA A 732 -20.06 212.47 -2.13
N ARG A 733 -18.79 212.79 -1.81
CA ARG A 733 -18.37 214.06 -1.20
C ARG A 733 -17.66 215.00 -2.18
N ASN A 734 -17.69 214.73 -3.50
CA ASN A 734 -16.86 215.46 -4.45
C ASN A 734 -17.63 215.88 -5.72
N ILE A 735 -17.70 217.19 -5.91
CA ILE A 735 -18.59 217.96 -6.81
C ILE A 735 -17.98 218.15 -8.22
N TYR A 736 -16.87 217.51 -8.56
CA TYR A 736 -16.26 217.66 -9.88
C TYR A 736 -15.60 216.36 -10.40
N LYS A 737 -16.18 215.79 -11.47
CA LYS A 737 -15.60 214.92 -12.52
C LYS A 737 -16.77 214.44 -13.40
N ASN A 738 -16.95 214.82 -14.68
CA ASN A 738 -16.10 214.68 -15.87
C ASN A 738 -15.50 213.30 -16.06
#